data_AF-A0AA36IDH7-F1
#
_entry.id   AF-A0AA36IDH7-F1
#
_cell.length_a   1.000
_cell.length_b   1.000
_cell.length_c   1.000
_cell.angle_alpha   90.00
_cell.angle_beta   90.00
_cell.angle_gamma   90.00
#
_symmetry.space_group_name_H-M   'P 1'
#
loop_
_entity.id
_entity.type
_entity.pdbx_description
1 polymer ?
#
loop_
_entity_poly.entity_id
_entity_poly.type
_entity_poly.pdbx_seq_one_letter_code
_entity_poly.pdbx_strand_id
1 'polypeptide(L)'
;MAEKRVDPATGEAVTLKELMAHYKGTYKKREVEDYWDGYCKVPKSKAKEKKPAKEQKPEPKAKAKAKAKAEAKPKAKAKPATKPAEDVEAKGIRTGKDGGASALAKLRSFSKCVLAEYVWLDADGVTRSKTMTMTARPLKVSDLKVWNYDGSSTGQAEGSNSEVLLKPRAIFNDPFRGYPHVMVLADAWNAWDDKPAKNNTRVACAETMDMYRSLDPWFGIEQEYTLMKPGKVGLKSAVPLGFNADGSEPAPQGPYYTGAGFNVAIGRPVADEHYKMCLEAGIKISGINAEVMPGQWEFQVGPCRGIEMGDHLIMSRYIMLRVTEKHDCICSFDPKPKEGDWNGAGCHTNFSVEPMRAAGGYDCIVKVCEAFGKATKDHIKEYGEDNDKRLTGKHETCDINTFKYGVANRGASIRIPRDAEKSGRGYMEDRRPGANCDPYRVTNIIMKTTGECLAAETIEAGAKMHTAFVFIKPHAVYDKVKELVKDKLVAEGMTILKEGQIKAEVIDKKKLIDTHYGAIAAKAVSMKPSQLTVQEKAQQEFEKQFGVAWSKVMEEGLVFNALDGAKKLGISSDELGKKYDTLKKGEDIIKFGGGFYCGKVDSIYVINGFYMNMRSKFTAPGTSIYYYEVEWPAEKMKWADFRGKMLGPTDPATAPTGSIRNEIYNKWAELGLKAQPDTGDNGVHASASPFEALAERSNWLRASITKDPFGKAVLASGVTMHMIKEWFDDPAVSFEGGKKSLFDLVEDLDAAECLKKLKAIAAEN
;
A
#
# COMPACT_ATOMS: atom_id res chain seq x y z
N MET A 1 43.48 -6.11 27.12
CA MET A 1 42.03 -6.37 27.26
C MET A 1 41.33 -5.74 26.07
N ALA A 2 40.40 -6.45 25.41
CA ALA A 2 39.67 -5.89 24.26
C ALA A 2 38.85 -4.65 24.70
N GLU A 3 38.82 -3.61 23.88
CA GLU A 3 38.06 -2.39 24.14
C GLU A 3 36.56 -2.71 24.28
N LYS A 4 35.97 -2.29 25.40
CA LYS A 4 34.53 -2.41 25.66
C LYS A 4 33.87 -1.04 25.52
N ARG A 5 32.82 -0.98 24.71
CA ARG A 5 31.96 0.20 24.54
C ARG A 5 30.54 -0.16 24.96
N VAL A 6 29.83 0.83 25.47
CA VAL A 6 28.41 0.73 25.81
C VAL A 6 27.64 0.74 24.52
N ASP A 7 26.96 -0.36 24.23
CA ASP A 7 25.96 -0.44 23.17
C ASP A 7 24.73 0.37 23.59
N PRO A 8 24.35 1.44 22.87
CA PRO A 8 23.23 2.28 23.27
C PRO A 8 21.87 1.60 23.12
N ALA A 9 21.77 0.48 22.39
CA ALA A 9 20.53 -0.32 22.31
C ALA A 9 20.30 -1.18 23.56
N THR A 10 21.37 -1.67 24.19
CA THR A 10 21.29 -2.61 25.32
C THR A 10 21.77 -2.01 26.65
N GLY A 11 22.51 -0.91 26.60
CA GLY A 11 23.17 -0.30 27.75
C GLY A 11 24.37 -1.10 28.29
N GLU A 12 24.71 -2.24 27.68
CA GLU A 12 25.76 -3.13 28.15
C GLU A 12 27.13 -2.77 27.56
N ALA A 13 28.19 -2.95 28.37
CA ALA A 13 29.57 -2.78 27.92
C ALA A 13 30.06 -4.06 27.23
N VAL A 14 29.98 -4.08 25.90
CA VAL A 14 30.34 -5.21 25.04
C VAL A 14 31.61 -4.89 24.23
N THR A 15 32.30 -5.92 23.76
CA THR A 15 33.37 -5.80 22.75
C THR A 15 32.79 -5.84 21.33
N LEU A 16 33.50 -5.33 20.33
CA LEU A 16 33.05 -5.40 18.93
C LEU A 16 32.73 -6.84 18.49
N LYS A 17 33.50 -7.83 18.98
CA LYS A 17 33.26 -9.24 18.67
C LYS A 17 31.96 -9.77 19.29
N GLU A 18 31.64 -9.35 20.51
CA GLU A 18 30.38 -9.70 21.19
C GLU A 18 29.19 -9.00 20.52
N LEU A 19 29.35 -7.73 20.14
CA LEU A 19 28.35 -6.96 19.39
C LEU A 19 28.07 -7.60 18.01
N MET A 20 29.12 -7.99 17.27
CA MET A 20 28.99 -8.70 15.99
C MET A 20 28.31 -10.07 16.15
N ALA A 21 28.55 -10.77 17.25
CA ALA A 21 27.88 -12.04 17.52
C ALA A 21 26.41 -11.84 17.85
N HIS A 22 26.08 -10.81 18.64
CA HIS A 22 24.71 -10.46 19.02
C HIS A 22 23.85 -10.10 17.79
N TYR A 23 24.43 -9.38 16.83
CA TYR A 23 23.73 -8.93 15.61
C TYR A 23 23.97 -9.81 14.37
N LYS A 24 24.59 -10.99 14.54
CA LYS A 24 24.91 -11.90 13.44
C LYS A 24 23.63 -12.43 12.77
N GLY A 25 23.50 -12.18 11.48
CA GLY A 25 22.35 -12.61 10.67
C GLY A 25 21.19 -11.62 10.64
N THR A 26 21.26 -10.56 11.47
CA THR A 26 20.29 -9.44 11.46
C THR A 26 20.82 -8.26 10.66
N TYR A 27 22.12 -7.95 10.81
CA TYR A 27 22.78 -6.84 10.11
C TYR A 27 24.04 -7.32 9.40
N LYS A 28 24.42 -6.65 8.30
CA LYS A 28 25.68 -6.92 7.61
C LYS A 28 26.85 -6.50 8.50
N LYS A 29 27.98 -7.20 8.39
CA LYS A 29 29.17 -6.94 9.21
C LYS A 29 29.56 -5.46 9.25
N ARG A 30 29.55 -4.80 8.09
CA ARG A 30 29.92 -3.38 7.95
C ARG A 30 28.97 -2.43 8.69
N GLU A 31 27.67 -2.75 8.73
CA GLU A 31 26.67 -1.95 9.44
C GLU A 31 26.86 -2.04 10.97
N VAL A 32 27.29 -3.20 11.48
CA VAL A 32 27.61 -3.37 12.90
C VAL A 32 28.93 -2.67 13.27
N GLU A 33 29.90 -2.63 12.37
CA GLU A 33 31.15 -1.86 12.52
C GLU A 33 30.84 -0.35 12.55
N ASP A 34 30.05 0.15 11.60
CA ASP A 34 29.62 1.56 11.56
C ASP A 34 28.80 1.94 12.80
N TYR A 35 27.96 1.02 13.29
CA TYR A 35 27.20 1.20 14.54
C TYR A 35 28.10 1.30 15.78
N TRP A 36 29.10 0.42 15.86
CA TRP A 36 30.10 0.40 16.94
C TRP A 36 30.94 1.68 17.00
N ASP A 37 31.30 2.24 15.86
CA ASP A 37 32.11 3.47 15.81
C ASP A 37 31.28 4.75 15.96
N GLY A 38 30.08 4.79 15.39
CA GLY A 38 29.20 5.96 15.48
C GLY A 38 28.58 6.13 16.86
N TYR A 39 28.08 5.03 17.45
CA TYR A 39 27.09 5.11 18.52
C TYR A 39 27.55 4.47 19.83
N CYS A 40 28.40 3.43 19.81
CA CYS A 40 28.88 2.82 21.05
C CYS A 40 29.95 3.70 21.72
N LYS A 41 29.84 3.97 23.02
CA LYS A 41 30.75 4.88 23.75
C LYS A 41 31.49 4.20 24.89
N VAL A 42 32.74 4.60 25.15
CA VAL A 42 33.52 4.05 26.28
C VAL A 42 32.85 4.40 27.62
N PRO A 43 32.72 3.45 28.58
CA PRO A 43 32.08 3.73 29.87
C PRO A 43 32.81 4.84 30.65
N LYS A 44 32.07 5.86 31.12
CA LYS A 44 32.64 6.94 31.95
C LYS A 44 32.91 6.45 33.38
N SER A 45 34.12 6.65 33.91
CA SER A 45 34.45 6.38 35.31
C SER A 45 33.73 7.35 36.25
N LYS A 46 32.93 6.86 37.21
CA LYS A 46 32.26 7.71 38.21
C LYS A 46 33.26 8.27 39.23
N ALA A 47 33.46 9.58 39.22
CA ALA A 47 34.15 10.33 40.27
C ALA A 47 33.21 10.56 41.48
N LYS A 48 33.75 10.44 42.70
CA LYS A 48 33.03 10.64 43.98
C LYS A 48 32.69 12.12 44.20
N GLU A 49 31.41 12.46 44.34
CA GLU A 49 30.95 13.79 44.76
C GLU A 49 31.10 14.03 46.27
N LYS A 50 31.59 15.22 46.63
CA LYS A 50 31.74 15.76 47.99
C LYS A 50 30.41 16.34 48.51
N LYS A 51 30.07 16.03 49.77
CA LYS A 51 28.94 16.61 50.52
C LYS A 51 29.20 18.08 50.94
N PRO A 52 28.15 18.93 51.04
CA PRO A 52 28.26 20.27 51.60
C PRO A 52 28.26 20.29 53.14
N ALA A 53 28.74 21.41 53.68
CA ALA A 53 29.19 21.65 55.06
C ALA A 53 28.06 21.74 56.12
N LYS A 54 28.45 21.46 57.38
CA LYS A 54 27.64 21.55 58.61
C LYS A 54 27.73 22.93 59.25
N GLU A 55 26.61 23.45 59.72
CA GLU A 55 26.54 24.43 60.82
C GLU A 55 26.61 23.75 62.20
N GLN A 56 27.00 24.55 63.19
CA GLN A 56 27.54 24.19 64.51
C GLN A 56 26.53 23.57 65.49
N LYS A 57 27.05 22.72 66.39
CA LYS A 57 26.39 22.23 67.61
C LYS A 57 26.49 23.23 68.76
N PRO A 58 25.61 23.11 69.76
CA PRO A 58 26.07 22.99 71.14
C PRO A 58 25.71 21.63 71.78
N GLU A 59 26.28 21.45 72.98
CA GLU A 59 26.68 20.23 73.69
C GLU A 59 25.59 19.40 74.43
N PRO A 60 25.96 18.23 75.03
CA PRO A 60 25.07 17.08 75.19
C PRO A 60 24.61 16.79 76.63
N LYS A 61 23.48 16.10 76.76
CA LYS A 61 23.08 15.25 77.91
C LYS A 61 22.09 14.18 77.41
N ALA A 62 21.89 12.99 77.99
CA ALA A 62 22.69 12.02 78.73
C ALA A 62 21.75 10.83 78.96
N LYS A 63 22.19 9.59 78.63
CA LYS A 63 21.67 8.28 79.12
C LYS A 63 20.16 8.01 78.77
N ALA A 64 19.58 6.81 78.76
CA ALA A 64 19.88 5.52 79.37
C ALA A 64 19.28 4.36 78.55
N LYS A 65 19.76 3.16 78.89
CA LYS A 65 19.42 1.84 78.37
C LYS A 65 18.03 1.35 78.83
N ALA A 66 17.39 0.49 78.05
CA ALA A 66 16.59 -0.61 78.58
C ALA A 66 16.64 -1.85 77.66
N LYS A 67 16.82 -3.02 78.27
CA LYS A 67 16.88 -4.38 77.70
C LYS A 67 15.70 -5.20 78.26
N ALA A 68 15.04 -6.02 77.44
CA ALA A 68 14.34 -7.28 77.77
C ALA A 68 14.07 -8.01 76.41
N LYS A 69 14.59 -9.21 76.06
CA LYS A 69 14.32 -10.62 76.50
C LYS A 69 12.82 -10.92 76.63
N ALA A 70 12.19 -11.96 76.07
CA ALA A 70 12.49 -13.12 75.22
C ALA A 70 11.11 -13.56 74.60
N GLU A 71 10.96 -14.25 73.47
CA GLU A 71 10.92 -15.72 73.31
C GLU A 71 10.62 -16.08 71.83
N ALA A 72 10.87 -17.33 71.43
CA ALA A 72 11.02 -17.80 70.05
C ALA A 72 9.92 -18.78 69.57
N LYS A 73 9.54 -18.66 68.27
CA LYS A 73 9.27 -19.71 67.21
C LYS A 73 8.20 -19.22 66.17
N PRO A 74 8.05 -19.82 64.97
CA PRO A 74 8.88 -19.60 63.77
C PRO A 74 8.09 -19.14 62.50
N LYS A 75 8.84 -18.59 61.53
CA LYS A 75 8.53 -18.41 60.07
C LYS A 75 7.10 -17.99 59.64
N ALA A 76 6.97 -16.71 59.25
CA ALA A 76 6.18 -16.27 58.10
C ALA A 76 6.86 -15.03 57.47
N LYS A 77 7.22 -15.09 56.17
CA LYS A 77 7.78 -13.94 55.42
C LYS A 77 6.62 -13.15 54.81
N ALA A 78 6.49 -11.87 55.19
CA ALA A 78 5.73 -10.88 54.43
C ALA A 78 6.53 -9.57 54.27
N LYS A 79 6.72 -9.20 53.00
CA LYS A 79 7.02 -7.91 52.33
C LYS A 79 8.12 -6.95 52.86
N PRO A 80 8.98 -6.49 51.93
CA PRO A 80 9.48 -5.12 51.92
C PRO A 80 8.85 -4.29 50.77
N ALA A 81 8.71 -2.99 51.06
CA ALA A 81 8.25 -1.95 50.17
C ALA A 81 9.28 -1.61 49.05
N THR A 82 8.70 -1.46 47.84
CA THR A 82 9.01 -0.57 46.71
C THR A 82 10.44 -0.05 46.46
N LYS A 83 10.99 -0.51 45.33
CA LYS A 83 11.96 0.18 44.46
C LYS A 83 11.23 0.85 43.28
N PRO A 84 11.78 1.91 42.64
CA PRO A 84 11.29 2.45 41.37
C PRO A 84 11.48 1.42 40.25
N ALA A 85 10.47 1.23 39.39
CA ALA A 85 10.35 0.13 38.45
C ALA A 85 11.11 0.33 37.13
N GLU A 86 11.65 -0.79 36.64
CA GLU A 86 12.42 -1.04 35.41
C GLU A 86 11.54 -1.12 34.15
N ASP A 87 12.21 -1.04 32.99
CA ASP A 87 11.72 -1.36 31.64
C ASP A 87 10.97 -2.71 31.57
N VAL A 88 9.74 -2.70 31.04
CA VAL A 88 8.94 -3.90 30.85
C VAL A 88 9.12 -4.42 29.43
N GLU A 89 10.02 -5.39 29.25
CA GLU A 89 9.92 -6.34 28.15
C GLU A 89 8.57 -7.08 28.18
N ALA A 90 8.01 -7.29 26.99
CA ALA A 90 6.78 -8.01 26.65
C ALA A 90 6.76 -9.52 27.04
N LYS A 91 7.15 -9.89 28.26
CA LYS A 91 7.01 -11.26 28.76
C LYS A 91 5.54 -11.55 29.11
N GLY A 92 4.75 -11.88 28.09
CA GLY A 92 3.45 -12.53 28.26
C GLY A 92 2.27 -11.98 27.46
N ILE A 93 2.43 -10.88 26.71
CA ILE A 93 1.42 -10.39 25.77
C ILE A 93 1.48 -11.23 24.49
N ARG A 94 0.34 -11.79 24.07
CA ARG A 94 0.24 -12.49 22.78
C ARG A 94 0.22 -11.45 21.65
N THR A 95 0.93 -11.72 20.55
CA THR A 95 0.92 -10.89 19.34
C THR A 95 0.37 -11.64 18.14
N GLY A 96 -0.11 -10.91 17.14
CA GLY A 96 -0.65 -11.44 15.88
C GLY A 96 -2.17 -11.36 15.82
N LYS A 97 -2.77 -12.26 15.04
CA LYS A 97 -4.22 -12.27 14.78
C LYS A 97 -5.05 -12.50 16.05
N ASP A 98 -6.10 -11.71 16.20
CA ASP A 98 -7.05 -11.90 17.28
C ASP A 98 -7.76 -13.26 17.18
N GLY A 99 -7.91 -13.94 18.32
CA GLY A 99 -8.67 -15.17 18.46
C GLY A 99 -10.19 -14.98 18.48
N GLY A 100 -10.69 -13.74 18.53
CA GLY A 100 -12.11 -13.41 18.51
C GLY A 100 -12.83 -13.64 19.84
N ALA A 101 -14.12 -13.30 19.85
CA ALA A 101 -14.98 -13.39 21.03
C ALA A 101 -15.05 -14.81 21.63
N SER A 102 -15.04 -15.85 20.78
CA SER A 102 -15.04 -17.25 21.25
C SER A 102 -13.76 -17.63 21.99
N ALA A 103 -12.62 -16.99 21.68
CA ALA A 103 -11.39 -17.16 22.44
C ALA A 103 -11.46 -16.41 23.77
N LEU A 104 -12.01 -15.18 23.78
CA LEU A 104 -12.24 -14.41 25.02
C LEU A 104 -13.09 -15.18 26.03
N ALA A 105 -14.17 -15.84 25.57
CA ALA A 105 -15.06 -16.63 26.41
C ALA A 105 -14.36 -17.81 27.14
N LYS A 106 -13.19 -18.24 26.65
CA LYS A 106 -12.41 -19.35 27.23
C LYS A 106 -11.26 -18.87 28.12
N LEU A 107 -11.01 -17.56 28.19
CA LEU A 107 -9.93 -17.02 29.01
C LEU A 107 -10.30 -17.08 30.49
N ARG A 108 -9.32 -17.49 31.32
CA ARG A 108 -9.42 -17.44 32.78
C ARG A 108 -8.87 -16.12 33.37
N SER A 109 -8.26 -15.28 32.54
CA SER A 109 -7.76 -13.96 32.90
C SER A 109 -7.76 -13.04 31.67
N PHE A 110 -8.14 -11.78 31.88
CA PHE A 110 -8.17 -10.74 30.85
C PHE A 110 -7.01 -9.75 30.96
N SER A 111 -6.10 -9.95 31.92
CA SER A 111 -4.94 -9.07 32.17
C SER A 111 -3.98 -8.92 30.98
N LYS A 112 -4.05 -9.84 30.02
CA LYS A 112 -3.23 -9.86 28.81
C LYS A 112 -4.01 -9.46 27.55
N CYS A 113 -5.27 -9.08 27.70
CA CYS A 113 -6.06 -8.58 26.59
C CYS A 113 -5.55 -7.21 26.16
N VAL A 114 -5.71 -6.95 24.87
CA VAL A 114 -5.34 -5.70 24.22
C VAL A 114 -6.62 -4.93 23.95
N LEU A 115 -6.54 -3.60 24.02
CA LEU A 115 -7.63 -2.71 23.67
C LEU A 115 -7.26 -2.08 22.34
N ALA A 116 -8.14 -2.20 21.36
CA ALA A 116 -8.01 -1.59 20.05
C ALA A 116 -9.10 -0.54 19.88
N GLU A 117 -8.72 0.74 19.90
CA GLU A 117 -9.62 1.86 19.64
C GLU A 117 -9.83 2.00 18.13
N TYR A 118 -10.98 1.59 17.62
CA TYR A 118 -11.32 1.81 16.21
C TYR A 118 -11.80 3.24 16.05
N VAL A 119 -11.16 4.00 15.17
CA VAL A 119 -11.45 5.40 14.83
C VAL A 119 -11.86 5.48 13.37
N TRP A 120 -12.94 6.19 13.07
CA TRP A 120 -13.45 6.40 11.70
C TRP A 120 -14.07 7.80 11.55
N LEU A 121 -14.39 8.19 10.32
CA LEU A 121 -15.11 9.43 10.01
C LEU A 121 -16.60 9.16 9.77
N ASP A 122 -17.46 9.98 10.36
CA ASP A 122 -18.91 9.93 10.13
C ASP A 122 -19.34 10.67 8.85
N ALA A 123 -20.66 10.83 8.66
CA ALA A 123 -21.22 11.50 7.49
C ALA A 123 -20.76 12.96 7.30
N ASP A 124 -20.33 13.62 8.38
CA ASP A 124 -19.90 15.02 8.39
C ASP A 124 -18.36 15.14 8.45
N GLY A 125 -17.64 14.02 8.40
CA GLY A 125 -16.18 13.99 8.41
C GLY A 125 -15.59 14.19 9.81
N VAL A 126 -16.39 13.99 10.86
CA VAL A 126 -15.95 14.08 12.25
C VAL A 126 -15.50 12.71 12.74
N THR A 127 -14.40 12.68 13.51
CA THR A 127 -13.89 11.43 14.06
C THR A 127 -14.82 10.86 15.13
N ARG A 128 -15.17 9.58 15.00
CA ARG A 128 -15.86 8.77 16.00
C ARG A 128 -14.94 7.62 16.42
N SER A 129 -15.14 7.08 17.62
CA SER A 129 -14.37 5.91 18.06
C SER A 129 -15.14 4.95 18.96
N LYS A 130 -14.66 3.70 19.02
CA LYS A 130 -15.06 2.70 20.01
C LYS A 130 -14.01 1.62 20.20
N THR A 131 -14.04 0.93 21.34
CA THR A 131 -12.96 0.01 21.73
C THR A 131 -13.32 -1.46 21.56
N MET A 132 -12.49 -2.22 20.86
CA MET A 132 -12.53 -3.69 20.83
C MET A 132 -11.57 -4.27 21.87
N THR A 133 -12.01 -5.28 22.63
CA THR A 133 -11.09 -6.12 23.41
C THR A 133 -10.57 -7.25 22.52
N MET A 134 -9.25 -7.38 22.42
CA MET A 134 -8.55 -8.38 21.62
C MET A 134 -7.74 -9.32 22.51
N THR A 135 -7.59 -10.56 22.08
CA THR A 135 -6.78 -11.59 22.77
C THR A 135 -5.29 -11.53 22.43
N ALA A 136 -4.92 -10.72 21.44
CA ALA A 136 -3.55 -10.52 21.00
C ALA A 136 -3.37 -9.10 20.46
N ARG A 137 -2.15 -8.55 20.60
CA ARG A 137 -1.78 -7.28 19.98
C ARG A 137 -1.61 -7.49 18.47
N PRO A 138 -2.34 -6.76 17.60
CA PRO A 138 -2.18 -6.88 16.17
C PRO A 138 -0.79 -6.37 15.74
N LEU A 139 -0.17 -7.03 14.78
CA LEU A 139 1.11 -6.60 14.19
C LEU A 139 0.95 -6.02 12.78
N LYS A 140 -0.15 -6.36 12.12
CA LYS A 140 -0.51 -5.88 10.77
C LYS A 140 -2.02 -5.72 10.66
N VAL A 141 -2.45 -4.89 9.72
CA VAL A 141 -3.88 -4.59 9.49
C VAL A 141 -4.72 -5.86 9.31
N SER A 142 -4.19 -6.90 8.65
CA SER A 142 -4.90 -8.17 8.46
C SER A 142 -5.12 -9.01 9.73
N ASP A 143 -4.47 -8.64 10.84
CA ASP A 143 -4.68 -9.28 12.15
C ASP A 143 -5.95 -8.77 12.85
N LEU A 144 -6.46 -7.61 12.40
CA LEU A 144 -7.65 -6.96 12.92
C LEU A 144 -8.91 -7.50 12.27
N LYS A 145 -10.01 -7.48 13.02
CA LYS A 145 -11.33 -7.87 12.53
C LYS A 145 -11.98 -6.69 11.81
N VAL A 146 -12.68 -6.95 10.70
CA VAL A 146 -13.71 -6.02 10.21
C VAL A 146 -14.80 -5.96 11.28
N TRP A 147 -15.10 -4.76 11.75
CA TRP A 147 -16.14 -4.53 12.73
C TRP A 147 -17.31 -3.80 12.08
N ASN A 148 -18.31 -3.42 12.87
CA ASN A 148 -19.51 -2.75 12.41
C ASN A 148 -19.95 -1.73 13.45
N TYR A 149 -20.81 -0.79 13.11
CA TYR A 149 -21.46 0.15 14.03
C TYR A 149 -22.85 0.52 13.53
N ASP A 150 -23.58 1.28 14.35
CA ASP A 150 -24.87 1.85 13.97
C ASP A 150 -24.68 3.12 13.15
N GLY A 151 -24.84 2.99 11.84
CA GLY A 151 -24.76 4.08 10.87
C GLY A 151 -25.89 5.10 10.99
N SER A 152 -27.04 4.74 11.58
CA SER A 152 -28.16 5.68 11.75
C SER A 152 -27.86 6.77 12.77
N SER A 153 -27.09 6.42 13.80
CA SER A 153 -26.60 7.37 14.82
C SER A 153 -25.45 8.28 14.33
N THR A 154 -25.06 8.16 13.06
CA THR A 154 -23.93 8.91 12.46
C THR A 154 -24.25 9.48 11.07
N GLY A 155 -25.53 9.43 10.67
CA GLY A 155 -26.00 9.97 9.39
C GLY A 155 -25.54 9.18 8.15
N GLN A 156 -25.11 7.93 8.32
CA GLN A 156 -24.54 7.09 7.26
C GLN A 156 -25.46 5.96 6.81
N ALA A 157 -26.54 5.66 7.56
CA ALA A 157 -27.52 4.65 7.20
C ALA A 157 -28.91 4.99 7.78
N GLU A 158 -29.96 4.34 7.27
CA GLU A 158 -31.30 4.44 7.82
C GLU A 158 -31.48 3.46 8.99
N GLY A 159 -32.39 3.76 9.93
CA GLY A 159 -32.60 2.92 11.12
C GLY A 159 -33.05 1.48 10.81
N SER A 160 -33.76 1.25 9.71
CA SER A 160 -34.22 -0.08 9.28
C SER A 160 -33.14 -0.93 8.61
N ASN A 161 -31.99 -0.34 8.24
CA ASN A 161 -30.83 -1.02 7.65
C ASN A 161 -29.55 -0.30 8.06
N SER A 162 -29.27 -0.28 9.36
CA SER A 162 -28.32 0.66 9.96
C SER A 162 -26.86 0.19 10.00
N GLU A 163 -26.58 -1.06 9.66
CA GLU A 163 -25.25 -1.61 9.86
C GLU A 163 -24.24 -1.06 8.84
N VAL A 164 -23.17 -0.44 9.35
CA VAL A 164 -22.03 0.02 8.55
C VAL A 164 -20.77 -0.67 9.07
N LEU A 165 -19.94 -1.17 8.16
CA LEU A 165 -18.71 -1.91 8.43
C LEU A 165 -17.52 -0.96 8.61
N LEU A 166 -16.65 -1.29 9.57
CA LEU A 166 -15.36 -0.67 9.80
C LEU A 166 -14.27 -1.57 9.24
N LYS A 167 -13.67 -1.19 8.11
CA LYS A 167 -12.55 -1.89 7.48
C LYS A 167 -11.23 -1.28 7.95
N PRO A 168 -10.40 -1.97 8.76
CA PRO A 168 -9.14 -1.44 9.27
C PRO A 168 -8.17 -1.02 8.17
N ARG A 169 -7.45 0.09 8.37
CA ARG A 169 -6.51 0.69 7.39
C ARG A 169 -5.11 0.96 7.95
N ALA A 170 -5.01 1.47 9.16
CA ALA A 170 -3.72 1.76 9.80
C ALA A 170 -3.77 1.47 11.30
N ILE A 171 -2.62 1.12 11.88
CA ILE A 171 -2.45 0.81 13.31
C ILE A 171 -1.47 1.81 13.90
N PHE A 172 -1.87 2.43 15.01
CA PHE A 172 -1.05 3.33 15.81
C PHE A 172 -0.96 2.81 17.24
N ASN A 173 0.07 3.20 17.99
CA ASN A 173 0.06 2.96 19.43
C ASN A 173 -1.05 3.80 20.06
N ASP A 174 -1.66 3.31 21.15
CA ASP A 174 -2.59 4.12 21.94
C ASP A 174 -1.79 4.89 23.01
N PRO A 175 -1.59 6.21 22.86
CA PRO A 175 -0.81 7.00 23.82
C PRO A 175 -1.60 7.29 25.11
N PHE A 176 -2.92 7.08 25.12
CA PHE A 176 -3.76 7.31 26.30
C PHE A 176 -3.73 6.11 27.24
N ARG A 177 -3.71 4.90 26.68
CA ARG A 177 -3.71 3.64 27.43
C ARG A 177 -2.31 3.03 27.57
N GLY A 178 -1.37 3.44 26.73
CA GLY A 178 -0.02 2.91 26.68
C GLY A 178 0.07 1.52 26.05
N TYR A 179 1.28 0.98 25.98
CA TYR A 179 1.50 -0.40 25.54
C TYR A 179 0.81 -1.39 26.51
N PRO A 180 0.12 -2.45 26.04
CA PRO A 180 0.09 -3.00 24.68
C PRO A 180 -1.11 -2.57 23.83
N HIS A 181 -1.79 -1.47 24.15
CA HIS A 181 -3.00 -1.02 23.46
C HIS A 181 -2.70 -0.31 22.12
N VAL A 182 -3.69 -0.28 21.22
CA VAL A 182 -3.55 0.29 19.87
C VAL A 182 -4.74 1.17 19.52
N MET A 183 -4.52 2.14 18.63
CA MET A 183 -5.59 2.78 17.87
C MET A 183 -5.59 2.22 16.44
N VAL A 184 -6.77 2.14 15.83
CA VAL A 184 -7.00 1.56 14.52
C VAL A 184 -7.82 2.54 13.71
N LEU A 185 -7.21 3.15 12.70
CA LEU A 185 -7.96 3.90 11.70
C LEU A 185 -8.71 2.93 10.79
N ALA A 186 -10.00 3.17 10.54
CA ALA A 186 -10.84 2.34 9.69
C ALA A 186 -11.68 3.16 8.69
N ASP A 187 -11.90 2.58 7.51
CA ASP A 187 -12.90 3.06 6.55
C ASP A 187 -14.30 2.62 6.95
N ALA A 188 -15.30 3.44 6.64
CA ALA A 188 -16.71 3.09 6.72
C ALA A 188 -17.23 2.53 5.38
N TRP A 189 -17.90 1.37 5.41
CA TRP A 189 -18.45 0.67 4.25
C TRP A 189 -19.86 0.17 4.53
N ASN A 190 -20.78 0.37 3.60
CA ASN A 190 -22.15 -0.12 3.74
C ASN A 190 -22.17 -1.65 3.84
N ALA A 191 -22.90 -2.21 4.81
CA ALA A 191 -22.95 -3.66 4.99
C ALA A 191 -23.75 -4.39 3.90
N TRP A 192 -24.70 -3.71 3.24
CA TRP A 192 -25.66 -4.34 2.32
C TRP A 192 -25.19 -4.43 0.86
N ASP A 193 -24.26 -3.57 0.43
CA ASP A 193 -23.76 -3.54 -0.95
C ASP A 193 -22.22 -3.49 -1.06
N ASP A 194 -21.53 -3.50 0.09
CA ASP A 194 -20.08 -3.36 0.20
C ASP A 194 -19.51 -2.16 -0.56
N LYS A 195 -20.26 -1.05 -0.63
CA LYS A 195 -19.78 0.24 -1.18
C LYS A 195 -19.21 1.14 -0.07
N PRO A 196 -18.34 2.11 -0.40
CA PRO A 196 -17.91 3.12 0.54
C PRO A 196 -19.12 3.86 1.13
N ALA A 197 -19.16 4.00 2.46
CA ALA A 197 -20.24 4.73 3.13
C ALA A 197 -20.18 6.23 2.77
N LYS A 198 -21.26 6.95 3.08
CA LYS A 198 -21.31 8.42 2.91
C LYS A 198 -20.08 9.07 3.57
N ASN A 199 -19.45 9.95 2.80
CA ASN A 199 -18.24 10.70 3.16
C ASN A 199 -16.97 9.85 3.41
N ASN A 200 -16.93 8.60 2.93
CA ASN A 200 -15.68 7.84 2.86
C ASN A 200 -14.82 8.29 1.66
N THR A 201 -14.14 9.42 1.83
CA THR A 201 -13.27 10.06 0.83
C THR A 201 -11.90 9.40 0.68
N ARG A 202 -11.50 8.59 1.67
CA ARG A 202 -10.22 7.87 1.68
C ARG A 202 -10.10 6.88 0.53
N VAL A 203 -11.21 6.26 0.10
CA VAL A 203 -11.21 5.27 -1.01
C VAL A 203 -10.77 5.91 -2.33
N ALA A 204 -11.44 6.99 -2.74
CA ALA A 204 -11.08 7.71 -3.96
C ALA A 204 -9.66 8.28 -3.90
N CYS A 205 -9.24 8.79 -2.73
CA CYS A 205 -7.87 9.24 -2.53
C CYS A 205 -6.86 8.09 -2.71
N ALA A 206 -7.12 6.92 -2.11
CA ALA A 206 -6.24 5.76 -2.24
C ALA A 206 -6.11 5.30 -3.70
N GLU A 207 -7.19 5.33 -4.48
CA GLU A 207 -7.17 5.00 -5.91
C GLU A 207 -6.28 5.96 -6.71
N THR A 208 -6.41 7.28 -6.49
CA THR A 208 -5.55 8.29 -7.11
C THR A 208 -4.08 8.13 -6.70
N MET A 209 -3.82 7.89 -5.41
CA MET A 209 -2.46 7.65 -4.92
C MET A 209 -1.85 6.37 -5.49
N ASP A 210 -2.65 5.35 -5.78
CA ASP A 210 -2.22 4.14 -6.46
C ASP A 210 -1.96 4.35 -7.94
N MET A 211 -2.83 5.12 -8.61
CA MET A 211 -2.69 5.49 -10.03
C MET A 211 -1.37 6.23 -10.27
N TYR A 212 -1.03 7.17 -9.40
CA TYR A 212 0.18 8.00 -9.52
C TYR A 212 1.30 7.59 -8.55
N ARG A 213 1.26 6.36 -8.03
CA ARG A 213 2.24 5.86 -7.04
C ARG A 213 3.69 5.98 -7.53
N SER A 214 3.89 5.87 -8.85
CA SER A 214 5.20 5.97 -9.49
C SER A 214 5.88 7.34 -9.34
N LEU A 215 5.09 8.39 -9.12
CA LEU A 215 5.57 9.75 -8.88
C LEU A 215 6.05 9.94 -7.42
N ASP A 216 5.92 8.93 -6.55
CA ASP A 216 6.30 8.96 -5.12
C ASP A 216 5.89 10.28 -4.44
N PRO A 217 4.58 10.57 -4.34
CA PRO A 217 4.09 11.84 -3.82
C PRO A 217 4.33 11.95 -2.31
N TRP A 218 4.94 13.06 -1.91
CA TRP A 218 5.20 13.41 -0.51
C TRP A 218 4.38 14.63 -0.14
N PHE A 219 3.78 14.56 1.04
CA PHE A 219 2.98 15.63 1.62
C PHE A 219 3.50 15.99 3.01
N GLY A 220 3.48 17.27 3.35
CA GLY A 220 3.62 17.76 4.72
C GLY A 220 2.53 18.79 4.99
N ILE A 221 1.67 18.55 5.97
CA ILE A 221 0.52 19.41 6.24
C ILE A 221 0.72 20.14 7.57
N GLU A 222 0.52 21.46 7.50
CA GLU A 222 0.58 22.42 8.61
C GLU A 222 -0.86 22.65 9.11
N GLN A 223 -1.27 21.92 10.16
CA GLN A 223 -2.62 22.07 10.71
C GLN A 223 -2.64 23.18 11.75
N GLU A 224 -3.25 24.31 11.39
CA GLU A 224 -3.59 25.35 12.35
C GLU A 224 -4.92 25.01 13.05
N TYR A 225 -5.07 25.43 14.29
CA TYR A 225 -6.29 25.26 15.09
C TYR A 225 -6.37 26.33 16.17
N THR A 226 -7.59 26.60 16.64
CA THR A 226 -7.81 27.56 17.73
C THR A 226 -8.42 26.86 18.93
N LEU A 227 -7.80 27.05 20.11
CA LEU A 227 -8.39 26.61 21.36
C LEU A 227 -9.52 27.56 21.76
N MET A 228 -10.66 27.00 22.10
CA MET A 228 -11.88 27.72 22.47
C MET A 228 -12.28 27.39 23.90
N LYS A 229 -12.93 28.33 24.58
CA LYS A 229 -13.52 28.10 25.90
C LYS A 229 -14.71 27.13 25.77
N PRO A 230 -15.01 26.30 26.78
CA PRO A 230 -16.23 25.50 26.78
C PRO A 230 -17.48 26.37 26.64
N GLY A 231 -18.36 25.97 25.72
CA GLY A 231 -19.66 26.60 25.50
C GLY A 231 -20.79 25.78 26.13
N LYS A 232 -22.00 25.97 25.61
CA LYS A 232 -23.12 25.06 25.92
C LYS A 232 -22.84 23.69 25.28
N VAL A 233 -23.09 22.62 26.03
CA VAL A 233 -22.92 21.24 25.55
C VAL A 233 -23.66 21.03 24.23
N GLY A 234 -22.96 20.49 23.23
CA GLY A 234 -23.50 20.22 21.89
C GLY A 234 -23.52 21.41 20.93
N LEU A 235 -23.13 22.62 21.36
CA LEU A 235 -23.05 23.81 20.50
C LEU A 235 -21.61 24.22 20.25
N LYS A 236 -21.35 24.83 19.07
CA LYS A 236 -20.05 25.44 18.77
C LYS A 236 -19.74 26.55 19.78
N SER A 237 -18.50 26.60 20.24
CA SER A 237 -18.02 27.70 21.09
C SER A 237 -17.73 28.94 20.26
N ALA A 238 -18.08 30.11 20.80
CA ALA A 238 -17.88 31.41 20.15
C ALA A 238 -16.70 32.22 20.72
N VAL A 239 -16.07 31.75 21.81
CA VAL A 239 -15.05 32.53 22.54
C VAL A 239 -13.72 31.78 22.53
N PRO A 240 -12.69 32.33 21.85
CA PRO A 240 -11.34 31.76 21.89
C PRO A 240 -10.77 31.75 23.30
N LEU A 241 -9.92 30.75 23.60
CA LEU A 241 -9.29 30.59 24.90
C LEU A 241 -8.36 31.76 25.24
N GLY A 242 -7.74 32.37 24.23
CA GLY A 242 -6.87 33.54 24.38
C GLY A 242 -7.58 34.86 24.67
N PHE A 243 -8.90 34.90 24.71
CA PHE A 243 -9.68 36.11 24.99
C PHE A 243 -9.88 36.30 26.49
N ASN A 244 -10.09 37.54 26.92
CA ASN A 244 -10.21 37.88 28.34
C ASN A 244 -11.36 37.14 29.02
N ALA A 245 -11.29 36.97 30.33
CA ALA A 245 -12.26 36.20 31.10
C ALA A 245 -13.70 36.73 30.96
N ASP A 246 -13.87 38.04 30.81
CA ASP A 246 -15.14 38.72 30.57
C ASP A 246 -15.64 38.62 29.12
N GLY A 247 -14.87 37.98 28.23
CA GLY A 247 -15.18 37.84 26.81
C GLY A 247 -14.70 38.99 25.94
N SER A 248 -14.09 40.03 26.51
CA SER A 248 -13.48 41.13 25.75
C SER A 248 -12.24 40.67 24.97
N GLU A 249 -11.90 41.43 23.93
CA GLU A 249 -10.76 41.14 23.07
C GLU A 249 -9.43 41.39 23.80
N PRO A 250 -8.40 40.55 23.57
CA PRO A 250 -7.06 40.77 24.10
C PRO A 250 -6.34 41.88 23.32
N ALA A 251 -5.09 42.17 23.68
CA ALA A 251 -4.26 43.12 22.93
C ALA A 251 -4.11 42.71 21.44
N PRO A 252 -3.86 43.65 20.52
CA PRO A 252 -3.71 43.35 19.09
C PRO A 252 -2.66 42.28 18.78
N GLN A 253 -2.82 41.60 17.64
CA GLN A 253 -1.88 40.56 17.18
C GLN A 253 -0.46 41.11 16.98
N GLY A 254 0.54 40.25 17.20
CA GLY A 254 1.96 40.62 17.16
C GLY A 254 2.82 39.84 18.16
N PRO A 255 2.56 39.93 19.48
CA PRO A 255 3.40 39.28 20.49
C PRO A 255 3.14 37.76 20.65
N TYR A 256 2.08 37.23 20.04
CA TYR A 256 1.62 35.85 20.24
C TYR A 256 2.37 34.82 19.40
N TYR A 257 2.67 35.13 18.13
CA TYR A 257 3.35 34.21 17.22
C TYR A 257 4.70 33.79 17.80
N THR A 258 4.89 32.49 18.01
CA THR A 258 6.08 31.90 18.66
C THR A 258 6.45 32.51 20.04
N GLY A 259 5.49 33.17 20.70
CA GLY A 259 5.69 33.86 21.97
C GLY A 259 6.01 32.91 23.13
N ALA A 260 6.72 33.44 24.13
CA ALA A 260 7.06 32.74 25.38
C ALA A 260 6.66 33.57 26.59
N GLY A 261 5.81 33.01 27.45
CA GLY A 261 5.32 33.67 28.66
C GLY A 261 3.81 33.52 28.85
N PHE A 262 3.36 33.62 30.11
CA PHE A 262 1.97 33.35 30.50
C PHE A 262 0.94 34.19 29.74
N ASN A 263 1.26 35.46 29.44
CA ASN A 263 0.34 36.40 28.79
C ASN A 263 0.28 36.28 27.25
N VAL A 264 1.16 35.49 26.63
CA VAL A 264 1.30 35.44 25.16
C VAL A 264 1.26 34.03 24.59
N ALA A 265 1.65 33.01 25.36
CA ALA A 265 1.64 31.60 24.95
C ALA A 265 0.45 30.84 25.57
N ILE A 266 -0.77 31.17 25.14
CA ILE A 266 -2.00 30.66 25.75
C ILE A 266 -2.30 29.24 25.27
N GLY A 267 -2.41 28.27 26.19
CA GLY A 267 -2.76 26.88 25.86
C GLY A 267 -1.60 25.95 25.52
N ARG A 268 -0.35 26.36 25.79
CA ARG A 268 0.85 25.52 25.58
C ARG A 268 0.77 24.10 26.17
N PRO A 269 0.21 23.87 27.38
CA PRO A 269 0.10 22.50 27.91
C PRO A 269 -0.70 21.55 27.02
N VAL A 270 -1.70 22.05 26.29
CA VAL A 270 -2.47 21.27 25.31
C VAL A 270 -1.59 20.91 24.11
N ALA A 271 -0.90 21.90 23.54
CA ALA A 271 -0.02 21.70 22.38
C ALA A 271 1.14 20.75 22.70
N ASP A 272 1.81 20.92 23.85
CA ASP A 272 2.93 20.06 24.28
C ASP A 272 2.46 18.63 24.58
N GLU A 273 1.30 18.45 25.22
CA GLU A 273 0.76 17.11 25.50
C GLU A 273 0.32 16.41 24.21
N HIS A 274 -0.35 17.12 23.29
CA HIS A 274 -0.69 16.61 21.96
C HIS A 274 0.56 16.17 21.20
N TYR A 275 1.59 17.01 21.16
CA TYR A 275 2.83 16.69 20.47
C TYR A 275 3.46 15.41 21.02
N LYS A 276 3.57 15.30 22.35
CA LYS A 276 4.07 14.09 23.01
C LYS A 276 3.23 12.86 22.67
N MET A 277 1.91 12.95 22.72
CA MET A 277 1.03 11.82 22.42
C MET A 277 1.09 11.40 20.95
N CYS A 278 1.24 12.35 20.02
CA CYS A 278 1.49 12.04 18.62
C CYS A 278 2.81 11.28 18.43
N LEU A 279 3.89 11.69 19.11
CA LEU A 279 5.17 10.97 19.08
C LEU A 279 5.01 9.54 19.63
N GLU A 280 4.34 9.36 20.77
CA GLU A 280 4.09 8.05 21.38
C GLU A 280 3.20 7.14 20.50
N ALA A 281 2.21 7.72 19.83
CA ALA A 281 1.33 7.04 18.88
C ALA A 281 2.06 6.57 17.61
N GLY A 282 3.21 7.16 17.29
CA GLY A 282 3.93 6.94 16.04
C GLY A 282 3.43 7.82 14.88
N ILE A 283 2.76 8.94 15.18
CA ILE A 283 2.41 9.94 14.17
C ILE A 283 3.70 10.60 13.68
N LYS A 284 3.82 10.83 12.36
CA LYS A 284 4.93 11.56 11.74
C LYS A 284 4.80 13.07 11.97
N ILE A 285 4.64 13.49 13.21
CA ILE A 285 4.59 14.90 13.62
C ILE A 285 6.00 15.49 13.56
N SER A 286 6.17 16.59 12.83
CA SER A 286 7.49 17.20 12.56
C SER A 286 7.75 18.46 13.38
N GLY A 287 6.73 19.07 13.98
CA GLY A 287 6.89 20.25 14.81
C GLY A 287 5.56 20.82 15.29
N ILE A 288 5.66 21.84 16.13
CA ILE A 288 4.55 22.69 16.62
C ILE A 288 5.02 24.14 16.74
N ASN A 289 4.09 25.09 16.66
CA ASN A 289 4.33 26.49 17.03
C ASN A 289 3.04 27.17 17.52
N ALA A 290 3.20 28.23 18.33
CA ALA A 290 2.10 29.15 18.60
C ALA A 290 1.88 30.04 17.38
N GLU A 291 0.62 30.24 16.99
CA GLU A 291 0.23 31.02 15.82
C GLU A 291 -0.07 32.49 16.17
N VAL A 292 -0.40 33.28 15.14
CA VAL A 292 -0.56 34.73 15.24
C VAL A 292 -1.72 35.16 16.17
N MET A 293 -2.84 34.43 16.17
CA MET A 293 -3.98 34.73 17.04
C MET A 293 -3.76 34.14 18.46
N PRO A 294 -4.09 34.86 19.55
CA PRO A 294 -3.91 34.33 20.90
C PRO A 294 -4.78 33.10 21.14
N GLY A 295 -4.14 32.00 21.53
CA GLY A 295 -4.78 30.69 21.70
C GLY A 295 -4.88 29.86 20.42
N GLN A 296 -4.36 30.38 19.30
CA GLN A 296 -4.16 29.63 18.06
C GLN A 296 -2.78 28.96 18.06
N TRP A 297 -2.73 27.76 17.49
CA TRP A 297 -1.54 26.93 17.43
C TRP A 297 -1.49 26.18 16.10
N GLU A 298 -0.31 25.69 15.77
CA GLU A 298 -0.07 24.83 14.62
C GLU A 298 0.68 23.57 15.04
N PHE A 299 0.36 22.45 14.39
CA PHE A 299 1.22 21.28 14.35
C PHE A 299 1.44 20.82 12.92
N GLN A 300 2.66 20.36 12.61
CA GLN A 300 3.01 19.89 11.27
C GLN A 300 3.10 18.36 11.25
N VAL A 301 2.49 17.73 10.25
CA VAL A 301 2.57 16.28 10.02
C VAL A 301 3.22 16.03 8.66
N GLY A 302 4.33 15.30 8.65
CA GLY A 302 5.01 14.87 7.43
C GLY A 302 6.55 15.00 7.50
N PRO A 303 7.26 14.63 6.43
CA PRO A 303 6.71 14.17 5.16
C PRO A 303 6.06 12.78 5.23
N CYS A 304 4.82 12.66 4.75
CA CYS A 304 4.08 11.42 4.58
C CYS A 304 3.95 11.08 3.10
N ARG A 305 3.94 9.78 2.75
CA ARG A 305 3.83 9.33 1.35
C ARG A 305 2.40 8.97 1.00
N GLY A 306 1.86 9.61 -0.04
CA GLY A 306 0.53 9.33 -0.56
C GLY A 306 -0.56 9.27 0.52
N ILE A 307 -1.29 8.15 0.57
CA ILE A 307 -2.44 7.96 1.47
C ILE A 307 -2.11 8.08 2.97
N GLU A 308 -0.84 7.85 3.35
CA GLU A 308 -0.40 7.97 4.74
C GLU A 308 -0.62 9.39 5.29
N MET A 309 -0.59 10.41 4.43
CA MET A 309 -0.78 11.80 4.88
C MET A 309 -2.15 12.00 5.54
N GLY A 310 -3.21 11.54 4.89
CA GLY A 310 -4.56 11.61 5.46
C GLY A 310 -4.68 10.75 6.71
N ASP A 311 -4.11 9.54 6.70
CA ASP A 311 -4.16 8.61 7.84
C ASP A 311 -3.53 9.24 9.10
N HIS A 312 -2.34 9.81 8.95
CA HIS A 312 -1.62 10.46 10.05
C HIS A 312 -2.30 11.75 10.52
N LEU A 313 -2.84 12.57 9.62
CA LEU A 313 -3.50 13.82 10.03
C LEU A 313 -4.82 13.57 10.76
N ILE A 314 -5.66 12.65 10.26
CA ILE A 314 -6.93 12.31 10.93
C ILE A 314 -6.67 11.75 12.33
N MET A 315 -5.68 10.87 12.48
CA MET A 315 -5.33 10.34 13.79
C MET A 315 -4.71 11.41 14.71
N SER A 316 -3.93 12.35 14.17
CA SER A 316 -3.45 13.51 14.94
C SER A 316 -4.60 14.39 15.43
N ARG A 317 -5.61 14.65 14.58
CA ARG A 317 -6.83 15.39 14.96
C ARG A 317 -7.63 14.67 16.03
N TYR A 318 -7.78 13.34 15.92
CA TYR A 318 -8.43 12.55 16.97
C TYR A 318 -7.68 12.67 18.31
N ILE A 319 -6.35 12.53 18.31
CA ILE A 319 -5.53 12.72 19.52
C ILE A 319 -5.75 14.14 20.09
N MET A 320 -5.76 15.17 19.24
CA MET A 320 -6.01 16.56 19.69
C MET A 320 -7.35 16.68 20.41
N LEU A 321 -8.44 16.15 19.83
CA LEU A 321 -9.76 16.18 20.46
C LEU A 321 -9.73 15.51 21.84
N ARG A 322 -9.13 14.31 21.93
CA ARG A 322 -8.98 13.57 23.20
C ARG A 322 -8.10 14.29 24.23
N VAL A 323 -7.08 15.03 23.80
CA VAL A 323 -6.27 15.87 24.68
C VAL A 323 -7.11 17.05 25.18
N THR A 324 -7.85 17.73 24.30
CA THR A 324 -8.68 18.87 24.72
C THR A 324 -9.80 18.50 25.68
N GLU A 325 -10.35 17.27 25.60
CA GLU A 325 -11.27 16.72 26.61
C GLU A 325 -10.65 16.72 28.02
N LYS A 326 -9.35 16.47 28.15
CA LYS A 326 -8.63 16.43 29.44
C LYS A 326 -8.33 17.84 30.00
N HIS A 327 -8.21 18.83 29.11
CA HIS A 327 -7.83 20.20 29.45
C HIS A 327 -9.01 21.17 29.52
N ASP A 328 -10.25 20.67 29.49
CA ASP A 328 -11.48 21.46 29.57
C ASP A 328 -11.51 22.62 28.57
N CYS A 329 -11.10 22.35 27.32
CA CYS A 329 -11.18 23.28 26.22
C CYS A 329 -11.70 22.60 24.95
N ILE A 330 -12.05 23.38 23.93
CA ILE A 330 -12.53 22.87 22.65
C ILE A 330 -11.50 23.19 21.57
N CYS A 331 -11.08 22.20 20.79
CA CYS A 331 -10.30 22.45 19.57
C CYS A 331 -11.25 22.83 18.43
N SER A 332 -11.07 24.02 17.85
CA SER A 332 -11.76 24.42 16.61
C SER A 332 -10.82 24.36 15.42
N PHE A 333 -11.29 23.70 14.37
CA PHE A 333 -10.67 23.73 13.03
C PHE A 333 -11.40 24.69 12.08
N ASP A 334 -12.32 25.53 12.57
CA ASP A 334 -13.03 26.48 11.72
C ASP A 334 -12.01 27.45 11.07
N PRO A 335 -12.09 27.71 9.75
CA PRO A 335 -11.07 28.49 9.04
C PRO A 335 -11.07 29.97 9.43
N LYS A 336 -12.15 30.46 10.03
CA LYS A 336 -12.25 31.80 10.61
C LYS A 336 -13.01 31.70 11.95
N PRO A 337 -12.33 31.33 13.04
CA PRO A 337 -12.99 31.04 14.33
C PRO A 337 -13.48 32.32 15.04
N LYS A 338 -12.97 33.49 14.64
CA LYS A 338 -13.38 34.80 15.14
C LYS A 338 -13.39 35.81 14.01
N GLU A 339 -14.48 36.56 13.87
CA GLU A 339 -14.59 37.69 12.94
C GLU A 339 -13.75 38.89 13.40
N GLY A 340 -13.45 39.81 12.47
CA GLY A 340 -12.63 40.99 12.72
C GLY A 340 -11.16 40.80 12.32
N ASP A 341 -10.30 41.63 12.93
CA ASP A 341 -8.86 41.74 12.62
C ASP A 341 -8.00 40.63 13.28
N TRP A 342 -8.55 39.42 13.33
CA TRP A 342 -7.91 38.22 13.88
C TRP A 342 -7.57 37.27 12.74
N ASN A 343 -6.44 36.58 12.81
CA ASN A 343 -6.03 35.62 11.79
C ASN A 343 -7.07 34.49 11.65
N GLY A 344 -7.17 33.94 10.44
CA GLY A 344 -7.89 32.68 10.22
C GLY A 344 -6.99 31.48 10.47
N ALA A 345 -7.55 30.27 10.34
CA ALA A 345 -6.84 29.00 10.50
C ALA A 345 -6.73 28.26 9.16
N GLY A 346 -5.51 28.02 8.71
CA GLY A 346 -5.17 27.27 7.50
C GLY A 346 -4.84 25.80 7.74
N CYS A 347 -4.65 25.09 6.62
CA CYS A 347 -4.12 23.73 6.59
C CYS A 347 -3.08 23.61 5.46
N HIS A 348 -2.02 24.42 5.51
CA HIS A 348 -1.09 24.55 4.37
C HIS A 348 -0.52 23.19 4.00
N THR A 349 -0.50 22.89 2.71
CA THR A 349 -0.10 21.58 2.20
C THR A 349 1.17 21.71 1.38
N ASN A 350 2.28 21.31 1.98
CA ASN A 350 3.56 21.14 1.32
C ASN A 350 3.51 19.86 0.46
N PHE A 351 3.87 19.96 -0.82
CA PHE A 351 3.74 18.87 -1.77
C PHE A 351 4.94 18.77 -2.72
N SER A 352 5.36 17.53 -2.97
CA SER A 352 6.30 17.22 -4.05
C SER A 352 6.09 15.82 -4.61
N VAL A 353 6.45 15.65 -5.87
CA VAL A 353 6.68 14.34 -6.51
C VAL A 353 8.17 14.16 -6.81
N GLU A 354 8.60 12.94 -7.12
CA GLU A 354 10.00 12.62 -7.44
C GLU A 354 10.58 13.55 -8.52
N PRO A 355 9.89 13.85 -9.65
CA PRO A 355 10.39 14.82 -10.64
C PRO A 355 10.62 16.23 -10.10
N MET A 356 9.85 16.69 -9.10
CA MET A 356 10.07 17.99 -8.45
C MET A 356 11.31 17.97 -7.55
N ARG A 357 11.64 16.81 -6.97
CA ARG A 357 12.79 16.62 -6.07
C ARG A 357 14.08 16.26 -6.80
N ALA A 358 13.99 15.83 -8.06
CA ALA A 358 15.12 15.50 -8.92
C ALA A 358 15.93 16.75 -9.32
N ALA A 359 17.15 16.57 -9.83
CA ALA A 359 17.95 17.68 -10.34
C ALA A 359 17.24 18.36 -11.53
N GLY A 360 17.14 19.69 -11.50
CA GLY A 360 16.34 20.44 -12.49
C GLY A 360 14.83 20.41 -12.24
N GLY A 361 14.38 19.84 -11.11
CA GLY A 361 12.96 19.68 -10.80
C GLY A 361 12.16 20.97 -10.58
N TYR A 362 12.81 22.14 -10.50
CA TYR A 362 12.13 23.43 -10.40
C TYR A 362 11.14 23.69 -11.54
N ASP A 363 11.50 23.30 -12.77
CA ASP A 363 10.59 23.45 -13.92
C ASP A 363 9.32 22.60 -13.75
N CYS A 364 9.46 21.41 -13.15
CA CYS A 364 8.32 20.59 -12.78
C CYS A 364 7.46 21.26 -11.69
N ILE A 365 8.07 21.95 -10.72
CA ILE A 365 7.33 22.72 -9.70
C ILE A 365 6.48 23.81 -10.38
N VAL A 366 7.07 24.58 -11.29
CA VAL A 366 6.39 25.64 -12.03
C VAL A 366 5.24 25.07 -12.85
N LYS A 367 5.49 24.00 -13.61
CA LYS A 367 4.47 23.31 -14.40
C LYS A 367 3.26 22.85 -13.55
N VAL A 368 3.52 22.29 -12.37
CA VAL A 368 2.46 21.88 -11.44
C VAL A 368 1.70 23.10 -10.90
N CYS A 369 2.39 24.18 -10.54
CA CYS A 369 1.74 25.42 -10.10
C CYS A 369 0.81 26.01 -11.17
N GLU A 370 1.23 26.01 -12.44
CA GLU A 370 0.42 26.46 -13.56
C GLU A 370 -0.82 25.58 -13.78
N ALA A 371 -0.68 24.26 -13.65
CA ALA A 371 -1.81 23.33 -13.71
C ALA A 371 -2.82 23.60 -12.59
N PHE A 372 -2.36 23.88 -11.37
CA PHE A 372 -3.22 24.21 -10.23
C PHE A 372 -3.95 25.54 -10.45
N GLY A 373 -3.31 26.49 -11.13
CA GLY A 373 -3.94 27.74 -11.54
C GLY A 373 -5.13 27.51 -12.46
N LYS A 374 -4.96 26.64 -13.47
CA LYS A 374 -6.03 26.25 -14.40
C LYS A 374 -7.19 25.53 -13.70
N ALA A 375 -6.90 24.75 -12.64
CA ALA A 375 -7.87 23.98 -11.88
C ALA A 375 -8.35 24.67 -10.58
N THR A 376 -8.10 25.97 -10.39
CA THR A 376 -8.31 26.67 -9.10
C THR A 376 -9.70 26.44 -8.49
N LYS A 377 -10.76 26.55 -9.31
CA LYS A 377 -12.15 26.38 -8.83
C LYS A 377 -12.42 24.98 -8.31
N ASP A 378 -11.81 23.96 -8.90
CA ASP A 378 -12.02 22.58 -8.49
C ASP A 378 -11.24 22.26 -7.21
N HIS A 379 -10.04 22.82 -7.05
CA HIS A 379 -9.31 22.75 -5.78
C HIS A 379 -10.08 23.42 -4.63
N ILE A 380 -10.56 24.65 -4.83
CA ILE A 380 -11.25 25.41 -3.76
C ILE A 380 -12.49 24.67 -3.22
N LYS A 381 -13.23 23.94 -4.08
CA LYS A 381 -14.38 23.11 -3.65
C LYS A 381 -14.00 21.99 -2.67
N GLU A 382 -12.74 21.55 -2.69
CA GLU A 382 -12.22 20.47 -1.86
C GLU A 382 -11.52 21.00 -0.58
N TYR A 383 -11.35 22.31 -0.46
CA TYR A 383 -10.42 22.96 0.48
C TYR A 383 -11.06 23.43 1.80
N GLY A 384 -12.23 22.87 2.13
CA GLY A 384 -12.97 23.15 3.36
C GLY A 384 -14.09 24.18 3.18
N GLU A 385 -15.15 24.01 3.97
CA GLU A 385 -16.30 24.92 3.99
C GLU A 385 -15.94 26.24 4.69
N ASP A 386 -16.68 27.32 4.39
CA ASP A 386 -16.48 28.67 4.96
C ASP A 386 -15.10 29.30 4.71
N ASN A 387 -14.32 28.73 3.78
CA ASN A 387 -12.95 29.17 3.51
C ASN A 387 -12.89 30.55 2.82
N ASP A 388 -14.01 31.03 2.23
CA ASP A 388 -14.19 32.40 1.73
C ASP A 388 -14.08 33.46 2.84
N LYS A 389 -14.45 33.11 4.08
CA LYS A 389 -14.28 33.97 5.26
C LYS A 389 -12.81 34.15 5.65
N ARG A 390 -11.95 33.23 5.22
CA ARG A 390 -10.50 33.23 5.47
C ARG A 390 -9.72 33.85 4.31
N LEU A 391 -9.95 33.35 3.10
CA LEU A 391 -9.24 33.70 1.86
C LEU A 391 -9.72 35.04 1.28
N THR A 392 -9.38 36.13 1.97
CA THR A 392 -9.86 37.49 1.65
C THR A 392 -8.78 38.38 1.01
N GLY A 393 -7.56 37.87 0.85
CA GLY A 393 -6.39 38.65 0.42
C GLY A 393 -5.71 39.43 1.56
N LYS A 394 -6.26 39.39 2.77
CA LYS A 394 -5.67 39.94 4.01
C LYS A 394 -5.08 38.80 4.85
N HIS A 395 -4.33 39.15 5.90
CA HIS A 395 -3.83 38.20 6.92
C HIS A 395 -3.06 37.00 6.33
N GLU A 396 -2.06 37.27 5.49
CA GLU A 396 -1.21 36.22 4.87
C GLU A 396 -1.95 35.20 3.98
N THR A 397 -3.08 35.61 3.38
CA THR A 397 -3.83 34.80 2.40
C THR A 397 -3.94 35.49 1.05
N CYS A 398 -4.20 34.71 0.01
CA CYS A 398 -4.66 35.22 -1.28
C CYS A 398 -6.20 35.23 -1.30
N ASP A 399 -6.79 36.16 -2.03
CA ASP A 399 -8.24 36.20 -2.30
C ASP A 399 -8.68 34.88 -2.97
N ILE A 400 -9.83 34.33 -2.55
CA ILE A 400 -10.35 33.02 -2.97
C ILE A 400 -10.59 32.90 -4.48
N ASN A 401 -10.87 34.02 -5.17
CA ASN A 401 -11.15 34.07 -6.59
C ASN A 401 -9.90 34.34 -7.43
N THR A 402 -8.77 34.59 -6.77
CA THR A 402 -7.49 34.94 -7.40
C THR A 402 -6.48 33.82 -7.19
N PHE A 403 -5.84 33.38 -8.28
CA PHE A 403 -4.72 32.45 -8.18
C PHE A 403 -3.38 33.14 -8.46
N LYS A 404 -2.44 32.99 -7.54
CA LYS A 404 -1.06 33.45 -7.68
C LYS A 404 -0.11 32.41 -7.11
N TYR A 405 1.05 32.24 -7.73
CA TYR A 405 2.18 31.56 -7.10
C TYR A 405 3.41 32.46 -7.13
N GLY A 406 4.33 32.26 -6.18
CA GLY A 406 5.55 33.05 -6.12
C GLY A 406 6.55 32.55 -5.11
N VAL A 407 7.83 32.90 -5.32
CA VAL A 407 8.90 32.52 -4.40
C VAL A 407 8.82 33.36 -3.13
N ALA A 408 8.85 32.69 -1.98
CA ALA A 408 8.80 33.31 -0.65
C ALA A 408 7.60 34.24 -0.41
N ASN A 409 6.54 34.14 -1.22
CA ASN A 409 5.40 35.04 -1.16
C ASN A 409 4.26 34.43 -0.34
N ARG A 410 4.12 34.84 0.93
CA ARG A 410 3.04 34.39 1.81
C ARG A 410 1.64 34.88 1.39
N GLY A 411 1.55 35.96 0.60
CA GLY A 411 0.28 36.46 0.05
C GLY A 411 -0.14 35.77 -1.26
N ALA A 412 0.62 34.79 -1.74
CA ALA A 412 0.25 33.98 -2.90
C ALA A 412 -0.62 32.79 -2.48
N SER A 413 -1.36 32.23 -3.44
CA SER A 413 -2.11 30.98 -3.25
C SER A 413 -1.17 29.79 -3.05
N ILE A 414 -0.09 29.75 -3.84
CA ILE A 414 0.99 28.77 -3.69
C ILE A 414 2.30 29.50 -3.45
N ARG A 415 3.01 29.12 -2.40
CA ARG A 415 4.36 29.61 -2.13
C ARG A 415 5.38 28.58 -2.60
N ILE A 416 6.40 29.03 -3.32
CA ILE A 416 7.59 28.23 -3.60
C ILE A 416 8.66 28.63 -2.57
N PRO A 417 9.20 27.71 -1.76
CA PRO A 417 10.26 28.01 -0.80
C PRO A 417 11.53 28.54 -1.47
N ARG A 418 12.24 29.46 -0.79
CA ARG A 418 13.54 29.98 -1.27
C ARG A 418 14.55 28.88 -1.53
N ASP A 419 14.57 27.83 -0.71
CA ASP A 419 15.50 26.72 -0.87
C ASP A 419 15.19 25.90 -2.13
N ALA A 420 13.92 25.83 -2.54
CA ALA A 420 13.53 25.16 -3.77
C ALA A 420 14.01 25.93 -5.01
N GLU A 421 13.83 27.26 -5.02
CA GLU A 421 14.40 28.16 -6.05
C GLU A 421 15.93 28.03 -6.11
N LYS A 422 16.60 28.19 -4.95
CA LYS A 422 18.06 28.18 -4.87
C LYS A 422 18.69 26.87 -5.30
N SER A 423 18.07 25.74 -4.96
CA SER A 423 18.61 24.40 -5.29
C SER A 423 18.12 23.86 -6.64
N GLY A 424 17.20 24.56 -7.31
CA GLY A 424 16.61 24.13 -8.57
C GLY A 424 15.72 22.88 -8.45
N ARG A 425 15.24 22.55 -7.24
CA ARG A 425 14.41 21.37 -6.92
C ARG A 425 13.81 21.46 -5.52
N GLY A 426 12.74 20.72 -5.23
CA GLY A 426 12.16 20.66 -3.89
C GLY A 426 10.66 20.41 -3.88
N TYR A 427 9.93 21.29 -3.20
CA TYR A 427 8.49 21.20 -2.98
C TYR A 427 7.83 22.56 -3.16
N MET A 428 6.50 22.57 -3.24
CA MET A 428 5.67 23.78 -3.19
C MET A 428 4.74 23.72 -1.97
N GLU A 429 4.25 24.86 -1.52
CA GLU A 429 3.33 25.01 -0.37
C GLU A 429 1.99 25.59 -0.87
N ASP A 430 0.94 24.78 -0.91
CA ASP A 430 -0.42 25.27 -1.21
C ASP A 430 -1.06 25.81 0.07
N ARG A 431 -1.30 27.13 0.10
CA ARG A 431 -1.76 27.87 1.30
C ARG A 431 -3.28 28.02 1.36
N ARG A 432 -3.99 27.53 0.35
CA ARG A 432 -5.44 27.70 0.20
C ARG A 432 -6.29 26.76 1.06
N PRO A 433 -5.89 25.53 1.45
CA PRO A 433 -6.74 24.69 2.30
C PRO A 433 -7.05 25.34 3.66
N GLY A 434 -8.32 25.35 4.07
CA GLY A 434 -8.75 25.80 5.40
C GLY A 434 -8.49 24.73 6.46
N ALA A 435 -8.37 25.13 7.73
CA ALA A 435 -8.09 24.22 8.84
C ALA A 435 -9.06 23.03 8.95
N ASN A 436 -10.31 23.20 8.53
CA ASN A 436 -11.37 22.17 8.55
C ASN A 436 -11.34 21.23 7.34
N CYS A 437 -10.41 21.39 6.39
CA CYS A 437 -10.41 20.59 5.18
C CYS A 437 -10.29 19.09 5.49
N ASP A 438 -10.89 18.26 4.65
CA ASP A 438 -10.63 16.82 4.65
C ASP A 438 -9.28 16.55 3.97
N PRO A 439 -8.27 16.01 4.69
CA PRO A 439 -6.97 15.76 4.09
C PRO A 439 -7.00 14.76 2.95
N TYR A 440 -7.94 13.81 2.92
CA TYR A 440 -8.06 12.88 1.79
C TYR A 440 -8.52 13.62 0.53
N ARG A 441 -9.49 14.53 0.64
CA ARG A 441 -9.97 15.35 -0.48
C ARG A 441 -8.87 16.27 -1.02
N VAL A 442 -8.18 16.98 -0.11
CA VAL A 442 -7.07 17.89 -0.47
C VAL A 442 -5.93 17.13 -1.16
N THR A 443 -5.43 16.06 -0.55
CA THR A 443 -4.31 15.29 -1.13
C THR A 443 -4.71 14.59 -2.42
N ASN A 444 -5.97 14.15 -2.54
CA ASN A 444 -6.53 13.57 -3.77
C ASN A 444 -6.50 14.57 -4.93
N ILE A 445 -7.07 15.78 -4.76
CA ILE A 445 -7.12 16.75 -5.87
C ILE A 445 -5.73 17.25 -6.26
N ILE A 446 -4.84 17.47 -5.27
CA ILE A 446 -3.43 17.85 -5.51
C ILE A 446 -2.73 16.78 -6.35
N MET A 447 -2.84 15.50 -5.97
CA MET A 447 -2.21 14.41 -6.71
C MET A 447 -2.87 14.22 -8.08
N LYS A 448 -4.19 14.33 -8.18
CA LYS A 448 -4.92 14.17 -9.44
C LYS A 448 -4.46 15.20 -10.48
N THR A 449 -4.51 16.49 -10.15
CA THR A 449 -4.10 17.55 -11.08
C THR A 449 -2.61 17.47 -11.43
N THR A 450 -1.76 17.10 -10.46
CA THR A 450 -0.34 16.86 -10.72
C THR A 450 -0.13 15.68 -11.67
N GLY A 451 -0.78 14.55 -11.40
CA GLY A 451 -0.70 13.35 -12.21
C GLY A 451 -1.16 13.58 -13.64
N GLU A 452 -2.30 14.26 -13.82
CA GLU A 452 -2.83 14.62 -15.14
C GLU A 452 -1.87 15.52 -15.93
N CYS A 453 -1.25 16.50 -15.27
CA CYS A 453 -0.31 17.40 -15.96
C CYS A 453 1.02 16.74 -16.32
N LEU A 454 1.42 15.67 -15.62
CA LEU A 454 2.65 14.88 -15.88
C LEU A 454 2.37 13.57 -16.63
N ALA A 455 1.11 13.30 -16.98
CA ALA A 455 0.72 12.06 -17.63
C ALA A 455 1.34 11.93 -19.01
N ALA A 456 1.39 13.03 -19.78
CA ALA A 456 1.90 13.03 -21.15
C ALA A 456 3.34 12.51 -21.23
N GLU A 457 4.25 13.01 -20.38
CA GLU A 457 5.64 12.54 -20.34
C GLU A 457 5.74 11.06 -19.93
N THR A 458 4.91 10.64 -18.97
CA THR A 458 4.88 9.25 -18.51
C THR A 458 4.39 8.31 -19.60
N ILE A 459 3.34 8.71 -20.31
CA ILE A 459 2.76 7.95 -21.43
C ILE A 459 3.77 7.88 -22.58
N GLU A 460 4.38 9.00 -22.95
CA GLU A 460 5.37 9.07 -24.02
C GLU A 460 6.58 8.16 -23.74
N ALA A 461 7.09 8.16 -22.50
CA ALA A 461 8.19 7.28 -22.11
C ALA A 461 7.83 5.79 -22.26
N GLY A 462 6.63 5.37 -21.82
CA GLY A 462 6.18 3.99 -21.97
C GLY A 462 5.80 3.61 -23.41
N ALA A 463 5.45 4.58 -24.25
CA ALA A 463 5.10 4.37 -25.65
C ALA A 463 6.33 4.12 -26.55
N LYS A 464 7.52 4.60 -26.15
CA LYS A 464 8.75 4.52 -26.95
C LYS A 464 9.59 3.25 -26.73
N MET A 465 9.30 2.46 -25.71
CA MET A 465 10.07 1.27 -25.36
C MET A 465 9.19 0.03 -25.29
N HIS A 466 9.63 -1.03 -25.94
CA HIS A 466 9.09 -2.37 -25.76
C HIS A 466 9.87 -3.09 -24.67
N THR A 467 9.15 -3.83 -23.83
CA THR A 467 9.74 -4.74 -22.85
C THR A 467 9.01 -6.06 -22.92
N ALA A 468 9.71 -7.16 -23.18
CA ALA A 468 9.13 -8.49 -23.32
C ALA A 468 9.68 -9.47 -22.28
N PHE A 469 8.85 -10.46 -21.95
CA PHE A 469 9.28 -11.63 -21.21
C PHE A 469 9.46 -12.79 -22.20
N VAL A 470 10.69 -13.25 -22.36
CA VAL A 470 11.06 -14.35 -23.24
C VAL A 470 11.52 -15.52 -22.38
N PHE A 471 11.05 -16.74 -22.63
CA PHE A 471 11.60 -17.89 -21.92
C PHE A 471 11.75 -19.12 -22.81
N ILE A 472 12.84 -19.86 -22.57
CA ILE A 472 13.10 -21.17 -23.12
C ILE A 472 12.24 -22.17 -22.34
N LYS A 473 11.44 -22.94 -23.07
CA LYS A 473 10.55 -23.96 -22.52
C LYS A 473 11.36 -25.13 -21.93
N PRO A 474 10.81 -25.87 -20.96
CA PRO A 474 11.58 -26.86 -20.21
C PRO A 474 12.29 -27.93 -21.05
N HIS A 475 11.69 -28.37 -22.15
CA HIS A 475 12.28 -29.37 -23.03
C HIS A 475 13.54 -28.88 -23.78
N ALA A 476 13.76 -27.56 -23.85
CA ALA A 476 14.84 -26.93 -24.62
C ALA A 476 15.86 -26.17 -23.75
N VAL A 477 15.81 -26.29 -22.41
CA VAL A 477 16.77 -25.62 -21.52
C VAL A 477 18.13 -26.35 -21.54
N TYR A 478 18.91 -26.07 -22.59
CA TYR A 478 20.31 -26.50 -22.76
C TYR A 478 21.20 -25.28 -22.95
N ASP A 479 22.48 -25.37 -22.57
CA ASP A 479 23.39 -24.22 -22.62
C ASP A 479 23.56 -23.66 -24.04
N LYS A 480 23.64 -24.54 -25.06
CA LYS A 480 23.67 -24.11 -26.47
C LYS A 480 22.40 -23.39 -26.92
N VAL A 481 21.24 -23.76 -26.40
CA VAL A 481 19.97 -23.06 -26.71
C VAL A 481 19.94 -21.71 -26.00
N LYS A 482 20.43 -21.63 -24.76
CA LYS A 482 20.56 -20.35 -24.04
C LYS A 482 21.45 -19.40 -24.82
N GLU A 483 22.63 -19.84 -25.24
CA GLU A 483 23.56 -19.08 -26.08
C GLU A 483 22.89 -18.63 -27.39
N LEU A 484 22.27 -19.54 -28.15
CA LEU A 484 21.57 -19.21 -29.39
C LEU A 484 20.51 -18.11 -29.20
N VAL A 485 19.65 -18.25 -28.19
CA VAL A 485 18.58 -17.29 -27.91
C VAL A 485 19.19 -15.94 -27.50
N LYS A 486 20.18 -15.96 -26.61
CA LYS A 486 20.86 -14.76 -26.12
C LYS A 486 21.55 -13.99 -27.27
N ASP A 487 22.31 -14.70 -28.10
CA ASP A 487 23.03 -14.11 -29.22
C ASP A 487 22.06 -13.50 -30.24
N LYS A 488 20.93 -14.15 -30.51
CA LYS A 488 19.88 -13.61 -31.39
C LYS A 488 19.24 -12.35 -30.82
N LEU A 489 18.91 -12.33 -29.53
CA LEU A 489 18.35 -11.14 -28.87
C LEU A 489 19.32 -9.96 -28.96
N VAL A 490 20.61 -10.19 -28.70
CA VAL A 490 21.66 -9.16 -28.75
C VAL A 490 21.99 -8.73 -30.18
N ALA A 491 21.99 -9.65 -31.16
CA ALA A 491 22.29 -9.33 -32.56
C ALA A 491 21.22 -8.41 -33.18
N GLU A 492 19.97 -8.59 -32.79
CA GLU A 492 18.86 -7.68 -33.14
C GLU A 492 18.86 -6.40 -32.28
N GLY A 493 19.88 -6.27 -31.41
CA GLY A 493 20.17 -5.19 -30.48
C GLY A 493 19.05 -4.89 -29.50
N MET A 494 18.50 -5.93 -28.91
CA MET A 494 17.75 -5.84 -27.67
C MET A 494 18.71 -5.80 -26.48
N THR A 495 18.35 -5.05 -25.45
CA THR A 495 19.06 -5.04 -24.17
C THR A 495 18.46 -6.11 -23.27
N ILE A 496 19.29 -7.02 -22.76
CA ILE A 496 18.87 -7.99 -21.74
C ILE A 496 18.98 -7.31 -20.37
N LEU A 497 17.84 -6.97 -19.79
CA LEU A 497 17.75 -6.36 -18.46
C LEU A 497 18.04 -7.37 -17.35
N LYS A 498 17.54 -8.59 -17.54
CA LYS A 498 17.67 -9.67 -16.58
C LYS A 498 17.55 -11.02 -17.27
N GLU A 499 18.28 -12.01 -16.80
CA GLU A 499 18.11 -13.41 -17.20
C GLU A 499 18.17 -14.32 -15.97
N GLY A 500 17.61 -15.52 -16.07
CA GLY A 500 17.70 -16.48 -14.98
C GLY A 500 16.88 -17.75 -15.18
N GLN A 501 16.98 -18.64 -14.20
CA GLN A 501 16.29 -19.93 -14.22
C GLN A 501 15.18 -19.97 -13.16
N ILE A 502 14.00 -20.47 -13.52
CA ILE A 502 12.90 -20.72 -12.59
C ILE A 502 12.60 -22.22 -12.62
N LYS A 503 12.87 -22.89 -11.50
CA LYS A 503 12.72 -24.34 -11.36
C LYS A 503 11.26 -24.75 -11.16
N ALA A 504 10.94 -25.99 -11.57
CA ALA A 504 9.62 -26.60 -11.46
C ALA A 504 8.96 -26.44 -10.08
N GLU A 505 9.72 -26.57 -8.99
CA GLU A 505 9.17 -26.47 -7.63
C GLU A 505 8.64 -25.06 -7.33
N VAL A 506 9.28 -24.03 -7.89
CA VAL A 506 8.83 -22.64 -7.78
C VAL A 506 7.62 -22.40 -8.66
N ILE A 507 7.63 -22.94 -9.88
CA ILE A 507 6.52 -22.83 -10.85
C ILE A 507 5.26 -23.44 -10.23
N ASP A 508 5.35 -24.65 -9.69
CA ASP A 508 4.24 -25.37 -9.09
C ASP A 508 3.73 -24.69 -7.82
N LYS A 509 4.62 -24.39 -6.87
CA LYS A 509 4.26 -23.75 -5.59
C LYS A 509 3.57 -22.41 -5.77
N LYS A 510 4.03 -21.61 -6.75
CA LYS A 510 3.47 -20.28 -7.03
C LYS A 510 2.40 -20.29 -8.13
N LYS A 511 2.06 -21.46 -8.68
CA LYS A 511 1.08 -21.64 -9.76
C LYS A 511 1.38 -20.77 -11.00
N LEU A 512 2.66 -20.57 -11.33
CA LEU A 512 3.06 -19.59 -12.36
C LEU A 512 2.54 -19.98 -13.74
N ILE A 513 2.66 -21.25 -14.11
CA ILE A 513 2.17 -21.75 -15.40
C ILE A 513 0.63 -21.82 -15.44
N ASP A 514 -0.01 -22.01 -14.28
CA ASP A 514 -1.47 -21.96 -14.16
C ASP A 514 -1.98 -20.54 -14.41
N THR A 515 -1.37 -19.53 -13.80
CA THR A 515 -1.70 -18.13 -14.06
C THR A 515 -1.39 -17.72 -15.50
N HIS A 516 -0.27 -18.19 -16.07
CA HIS A 516 0.11 -17.87 -17.45
C HIS A 516 -0.90 -18.38 -18.50
N TYR A 517 -1.54 -19.54 -18.27
CA TYR A 517 -2.59 -20.07 -19.15
C TYR A 517 -4.02 -19.69 -18.70
N GLY A 518 -4.14 -18.82 -17.69
CA GLY A 518 -5.37 -18.15 -17.25
C GLY A 518 -6.62 -19.03 -17.29
N ALA A 519 -7.57 -18.66 -18.16
CA ALA A 519 -8.88 -19.30 -18.28
C ALA A 519 -8.83 -20.81 -18.59
N ILE A 520 -7.82 -21.29 -19.33
CA ILE A 520 -7.68 -22.73 -19.65
C ILE A 520 -7.34 -23.50 -18.39
N ALA A 521 -6.37 -22.99 -17.61
CA ALA A 521 -5.96 -23.57 -16.35
C ALA A 521 -7.08 -23.49 -15.31
N ALA A 522 -7.78 -22.35 -15.23
CA ALA A 522 -8.89 -22.18 -14.31
C ALA A 522 -9.97 -23.26 -14.51
N LYS A 523 -10.36 -23.52 -15.76
CA LYS A 523 -11.34 -24.57 -16.12
C LYS A 523 -10.82 -25.99 -15.87
N ALA A 524 -9.51 -26.21 -16.01
CA ALA A 524 -8.89 -27.53 -15.84
C ALA A 524 -8.55 -27.86 -14.36
N VAL A 525 -8.31 -26.86 -13.52
CA VAL A 525 -7.70 -27.04 -12.19
C VAL A 525 -8.58 -26.53 -11.05
N SER A 526 -9.22 -25.36 -11.18
CA SER A 526 -9.83 -24.66 -10.04
C SER A 526 -11.36 -24.51 -10.09
N MET A 527 -11.95 -24.36 -11.27
CA MET A 527 -13.39 -24.21 -11.43
C MET A 527 -14.07 -25.58 -11.35
N LYS A 528 -15.16 -25.66 -10.60
CA LYS A 528 -16.04 -26.83 -10.62
C LYS A 528 -16.92 -26.80 -11.88
N PRO A 529 -17.35 -27.97 -12.39
CA PRO A 529 -18.26 -28.03 -13.54
C PRO A 529 -19.51 -27.16 -13.39
N SER A 530 -20.06 -27.04 -12.17
CA SER A 530 -21.23 -26.19 -11.90
C SER A 530 -20.98 -24.69 -12.05
N GLN A 531 -19.72 -24.27 -12.09
CA GLN A 531 -19.29 -22.88 -12.30
C GLN A 531 -19.00 -22.59 -13.78
N LEU A 532 -19.05 -23.60 -14.65
CA LEU A 532 -18.76 -23.46 -16.08
C LEU A 532 -20.04 -23.13 -16.84
N THR A 533 -20.01 -22.05 -17.62
CA THR A 533 -21.09 -21.74 -18.56
C THR A 533 -20.85 -22.46 -19.89
N VAL A 534 -21.68 -23.46 -20.20
CA VAL A 534 -21.70 -24.14 -21.51
C VAL A 534 -22.90 -23.62 -22.29
N GLN A 535 -22.66 -23.01 -23.45
CA GLN A 535 -23.72 -22.45 -24.29
C GLN A 535 -24.68 -23.54 -24.77
N GLU A 536 -25.95 -23.19 -24.98
CA GLU A 536 -27.00 -24.14 -25.40
C GLU A 536 -26.61 -24.92 -26.66
N LYS A 537 -26.04 -24.25 -27.66
CA LYS A 537 -25.51 -24.89 -28.87
C LYS A 537 -24.42 -25.94 -28.56
N ALA A 538 -23.53 -25.64 -27.62
CA ALA A 538 -22.48 -26.57 -27.20
C ALA A 538 -23.03 -27.77 -26.40
N GLN A 539 -24.12 -27.57 -25.65
CA GLN A 539 -24.83 -28.67 -24.98
C GLN A 539 -25.53 -29.58 -25.98
N GLN A 540 -26.15 -29.02 -27.02
CA GLN A 540 -26.79 -29.80 -28.10
C GLN A 540 -25.75 -30.62 -28.88
N GLU A 541 -24.60 -30.05 -29.22
CA GLU A 541 -23.52 -30.80 -29.87
C GLU A 541 -22.90 -31.84 -28.94
N PHE A 542 -22.81 -31.58 -27.63
CA PHE A 542 -22.38 -32.59 -26.65
C PHE A 542 -23.32 -33.80 -26.66
N GLU A 543 -24.62 -33.56 -26.62
CA GLU A 543 -25.63 -34.63 -26.65
C GLU A 543 -25.58 -35.42 -27.95
N LYS A 544 -25.43 -34.72 -29.08
CA LYS A 544 -25.26 -35.36 -30.39
C LYS A 544 -24.02 -36.24 -30.46
N GLN A 545 -22.91 -35.81 -29.85
CA GLN A 545 -21.65 -36.55 -29.91
C GLN A 545 -21.63 -37.74 -28.92
N PHE A 546 -22.08 -37.54 -27.67
CA PHE A 546 -21.96 -38.55 -26.61
C PHE A 546 -23.24 -39.32 -26.33
N GLY A 547 -24.36 -38.97 -26.98
CA GLY A 547 -25.65 -39.63 -26.82
C GLY A 547 -26.31 -39.41 -25.46
N VAL A 548 -25.87 -38.40 -24.70
CA VAL A 548 -26.39 -38.06 -23.37
C VAL A 548 -26.46 -36.55 -23.18
N ALA A 549 -27.60 -36.07 -22.67
CA ALA A 549 -27.81 -34.65 -22.40
C ALA A 549 -26.78 -34.11 -21.39
N TRP A 550 -26.30 -32.88 -21.62
CA TRP A 550 -25.35 -32.20 -20.73
C TRP A 550 -25.90 -32.05 -19.29
N SER A 551 -27.19 -31.71 -19.17
CA SER A 551 -27.88 -31.60 -17.87
C SER A 551 -27.84 -32.91 -17.07
N LYS A 552 -28.01 -34.05 -17.75
CA LYS A 552 -28.01 -35.38 -17.14
C LYS A 552 -26.63 -35.76 -16.59
N VAL A 553 -25.55 -35.55 -17.34
CA VAL A 553 -24.19 -35.84 -16.85
C VAL A 553 -23.75 -34.92 -15.70
N MET A 554 -24.31 -33.71 -15.65
CA MET A 554 -24.13 -32.78 -14.53
C MET A 554 -24.88 -33.24 -13.28
N GLU A 555 -26.14 -33.69 -13.43
CA GLU A 555 -26.96 -34.23 -12.34
C GLU A 555 -26.36 -35.53 -11.76
N GLU A 556 -25.88 -36.42 -12.62
CA GLU A 556 -25.23 -37.69 -12.25
C GLU A 556 -23.79 -37.50 -11.70
N GLY A 557 -23.26 -36.26 -11.73
CA GLY A 557 -21.92 -35.96 -11.22
C GLY A 557 -20.79 -36.65 -12.01
N LEU A 558 -20.96 -36.80 -13.33
CA LEU A 558 -20.00 -37.47 -14.22
C LEU A 558 -19.00 -36.51 -14.88
N VAL A 559 -19.21 -35.20 -14.74
CA VAL A 559 -18.32 -34.18 -15.29
C VAL A 559 -17.34 -33.71 -14.21
N PHE A 560 -16.08 -33.55 -14.58
CA PHE A 560 -15.02 -33.07 -13.69
C PHE A 560 -14.11 -32.09 -14.44
N ASN A 561 -13.51 -31.14 -13.72
CA ASN A 561 -12.28 -30.53 -14.21
C ASN A 561 -11.16 -31.59 -14.23
N ALA A 562 -10.07 -31.32 -14.95
CA ALA A 562 -8.99 -32.29 -15.08
C ALA A 562 -8.36 -32.71 -13.74
N LEU A 563 -8.21 -31.80 -12.77
CA LEU A 563 -7.61 -32.14 -11.47
C LEU A 563 -8.51 -33.10 -10.67
N ASP A 564 -9.79 -32.80 -10.58
CA ASP A 564 -10.79 -33.63 -9.90
C ASP A 564 -11.04 -34.93 -10.66
N GLY A 565 -10.96 -34.92 -11.99
CA GLY A 565 -11.08 -36.09 -12.85
C GLY A 565 -9.94 -37.09 -12.62
N ALA A 566 -8.70 -36.62 -12.51
CA ALA A 566 -7.55 -37.45 -12.16
C ALA A 566 -7.77 -38.12 -10.79
N LYS A 567 -8.22 -37.34 -9.80
CA LYS A 567 -8.54 -37.84 -8.46
C LYS A 567 -9.69 -38.87 -8.48
N LYS A 568 -10.74 -38.63 -9.27
CA LYS A 568 -11.89 -39.53 -9.42
C LYS A 568 -11.49 -40.87 -10.05
N LEU A 569 -10.58 -40.85 -11.01
CA LEU A 569 -10.04 -42.03 -11.67
C LEU A 569 -8.93 -42.73 -10.87
N GLY A 570 -8.44 -42.12 -9.78
CA GLY A 570 -7.34 -42.66 -8.98
C GLY A 570 -6.00 -42.66 -9.70
N ILE A 571 -5.82 -41.78 -10.69
CA ILE A 571 -4.59 -41.65 -11.48
C ILE A 571 -3.92 -40.30 -11.22
N SER A 572 -2.64 -40.20 -11.56
CA SER A 572 -1.92 -38.93 -11.55
C SER A 572 -2.42 -37.98 -12.65
N SER A 573 -2.21 -36.68 -12.47
CA SER A 573 -2.52 -35.67 -13.50
C SER A 573 -1.79 -35.95 -14.82
N ASP A 574 -0.56 -36.45 -14.76
CA ASP A 574 0.23 -36.81 -15.94
C ASP A 574 -0.37 -38.00 -16.70
N GLU A 575 -0.81 -39.03 -15.98
CA GLU A 575 -1.52 -40.18 -16.58
C GLU A 575 -2.85 -39.77 -17.20
N LEU A 576 -3.61 -38.88 -16.54
CA LEU A 576 -4.83 -38.33 -17.12
C LEU A 576 -4.54 -37.57 -18.41
N GLY A 577 -3.52 -36.71 -18.40
CA GLY A 577 -3.12 -35.94 -19.58
C GLY A 577 -2.74 -36.86 -20.74
N LYS A 578 -1.95 -37.90 -20.48
CA LYS A 578 -1.58 -38.92 -21.47
C LYS A 578 -2.80 -39.66 -22.02
N LYS A 579 -3.75 -40.06 -21.17
CA LYS A 579 -5.03 -40.65 -21.62
C LYS A 579 -5.78 -39.67 -22.52
N TYR A 580 -5.88 -38.41 -22.09
CA TYR A 580 -6.59 -37.37 -22.83
C TYR A 580 -5.98 -37.10 -24.21
N ASP A 581 -4.65 -37.15 -24.34
CA ASP A 581 -3.95 -36.92 -25.61
C ASP A 581 -4.16 -38.05 -26.64
N THR A 582 -4.62 -39.23 -26.20
CA THR A 582 -5.00 -40.34 -27.13
C THR A 582 -6.41 -40.20 -27.69
N LEU A 583 -7.22 -39.29 -27.14
CA LEU A 583 -8.61 -39.09 -27.55
C LEU A 583 -8.71 -38.38 -28.89
N LYS A 584 -9.71 -38.76 -29.70
CA LYS A 584 -9.91 -38.17 -31.03
C LYS A 584 -10.91 -37.01 -31.00
N LYS A 585 -10.53 -35.89 -31.62
CA LYS A 585 -11.43 -34.74 -31.81
C LYS A 585 -12.63 -35.13 -32.70
N GLY A 586 -13.84 -34.81 -32.25
CA GLY A 586 -15.09 -35.14 -32.95
C GLY A 586 -15.64 -36.54 -32.65
N GLU A 587 -14.87 -37.40 -31.97
CA GLU A 587 -15.33 -38.70 -31.46
C GLU A 587 -15.37 -38.63 -29.92
N ASP A 588 -14.20 -38.53 -29.29
CA ASP A 588 -14.03 -38.56 -27.83
C ASP A 588 -13.93 -37.17 -27.20
N ILE A 589 -13.53 -36.16 -27.98
CA ILE A 589 -13.38 -34.76 -27.54
C ILE A 589 -14.35 -33.87 -28.31
N ILE A 590 -15.03 -32.98 -27.60
CA ILE A 590 -15.80 -31.86 -28.13
C ILE A 590 -15.19 -30.52 -27.73
N LYS A 591 -15.28 -29.53 -28.61
CA LYS A 591 -14.91 -28.12 -28.34
C LYS A 591 -16.17 -27.32 -28.02
N PHE A 592 -16.25 -26.75 -26.82
CA PHE A 592 -17.34 -25.87 -26.42
C PHE A 592 -17.09 -24.41 -26.81
N GLY A 593 -15.82 -24.01 -26.94
CA GLY A 593 -15.44 -22.63 -27.28
C GLY A 593 -13.93 -22.43 -27.21
N GLY A 594 -13.45 -21.19 -27.34
CA GLY A 594 -12.01 -20.86 -27.27
C GLY A 594 -11.33 -21.48 -26.05
N GLY A 595 -10.35 -22.36 -26.28
CA GLY A 595 -9.61 -23.06 -25.20
C GLY A 595 -10.45 -23.94 -24.27
N PHE A 596 -11.73 -24.21 -24.58
CA PHE A 596 -12.66 -24.93 -23.72
C PHE A 596 -13.13 -26.22 -24.39
N TYR A 597 -12.64 -27.34 -23.86
CA TYR A 597 -12.83 -28.68 -24.40
C TYR A 597 -13.35 -29.61 -23.31
N CYS A 598 -14.17 -30.57 -23.72
CA CYS A 598 -14.63 -31.68 -22.89
C CYS A 598 -14.27 -32.98 -23.59
N GLY A 599 -13.58 -33.89 -22.89
CA GLY A 599 -13.22 -35.20 -23.42
C GLY A 599 -13.77 -36.31 -22.55
N LYS A 600 -14.27 -37.39 -23.16
CA LYS A 600 -14.69 -38.58 -22.43
C LYS A 600 -13.47 -39.42 -22.10
N VAL A 601 -13.17 -39.60 -20.82
CA VAL A 601 -12.05 -40.42 -20.33
C VAL A 601 -12.64 -41.53 -19.47
N ASP A 602 -12.47 -42.78 -19.90
CA ASP A 602 -13.08 -43.95 -19.28
C ASP A 602 -14.61 -43.76 -19.10
N SER A 603 -15.09 -43.65 -17.85
CA SER A 603 -16.50 -43.47 -17.49
C SER A 603 -16.91 -42.04 -17.13
N ILE A 604 -16.00 -41.06 -17.27
CA ILE A 604 -16.25 -39.66 -16.89
C ILE A 604 -15.98 -38.68 -18.03
N TYR A 605 -16.46 -37.45 -17.86
CA TYR A 605 -16.22 -36.33 -18.77
C TYR A 605 -15.27 -35.33 -18.13
N VAL A 606 -14.17 -35.03 -18.83
CA VAL A 606 -13.05 -34.24 -18.30
C VAL A 606 -12.90 -32.95 -19.08
N ILE A 607 -12.96 -31.83 -18.36
CA ILE A 607 -12.73 -30.50 -18.93
C ILE A 607 -11.24 -30.22 -19.06
N ASN A 608 -10.81 -29.85 -20.27
CA ASN A 608 -9.44 -29.44 -20.59
C ASN A 608 -8.36 -30.41 -20.09
N GLY A 609 -8.57 -31.73 -20.22
CA GLY A 609 -7.63 -32.74 -19.72
C GLY A 609 -6.20 -32.64 -20.28
N PHE A 610 -6.06 -32.17 -21.53
CA PHE A 610 -4.75 -31.88 -22.16
C PHE A 610 -3.89 -30.91 -21.34
N TYR A 611 -4.52 -30.03 -20.55
CA TYR A 611 -3.82 -29.06 -19.71
C TYR A 611 -2.89 -29.74 -18.70
N MET A 612 -3.24 -30.94 -18.22
CA MET A 612 -2.44 -31.64 -17.22
C MET A 612 -1.10 -32.13 -17.77
N ASN A 613 -1.07 -32.62 -19.00
CA ASN A 613 0.19 -32.99 -19.66
C ASN A 613 1.03 -31.73 -19.96
N MET A 614 0.40 -30.66 -20.45
CA MET A 614 1.10 -29.40 -20.69
C MET A 614 1.70 -28.84 -19.38
N ARG A 615 0.94 -28.84 -18.29
CA ARG A 615 1.39 -28.40 -16.97
C ARG A 615 2.55 -29.24 -16.45
N SER A 616 2.48 -30.58 -16.60
CA SER A 616 3.49 -31.49 -16.07
C SER A 616 4.88 -31.21 -16.68
N LYS A 617 4.97 -30.78 -17.94
CA LYS A 617 6.23 -30.36 -18.57
C LYS A 617 6.95 -29.24 -17.80
N PHE A 618 6.21 -28.33 -17.17
CA PHE A 618 6.74 -27.21 -16.40
C PHE A 618 6.92 -27.50 -14.91
N THR A 619 6.18 -28.47 -14.36
CA THR A 619 6.16 -28.76 -12.92
C THR A 619 6.82 -30.08 -12.55
N ALA A 620 7.27 -30.88 -13.52
CA ALA A 620 7.98 -32.13 -13.28
C ALA A 620 9.31 -31.87 -12.54
N PRO A 621 9.66 -32.69 -11.53
CA PRO A 621 10.92 -32.55 -10.81
C PRO A 621 12.14 -32.52 -11.75
N GLY A 622 13.05 -31.58 -11.50
CA GLY A 622 14.27 -31.42 -12.31
C GLY A 622 14.09 -30.62 -13.60
N THR A 623 12.88 -30.18 -13.95
CA THR A 623 12.67 -29.26 -15.08
C THR A 623 12.69 -27.79 -14.62
N SER A 624 12.83 -26.88 -15.57
CA SER A 624 12.86 -25.44 -15.33
C SER A 624 12.58 -24.68 -16.62
N ILE A 625 12.22 -23.41 -16.53
CA ILE A 625 12.40 -22.47 -17.65
C ILE A 625 13.69 -21.67 -17.47
N TYR A 626 14.23 -21.15 -18.58
CA TYR A 626 15.26 -20.12 -18.56
C TYR A 626 14.72 -18.87 -19.25
N TYR A 627 14.71 -17.73 -18.58
CA TYR A 627 14.07 -16.51 -19.07
C TYR A 627 15.06 -15.40 -19.37
N TYR A 628 14.63 -14.48 -20.22
CA TYR A 628 15.20 -13.19 -20.53
C TYR A 628 14.10 -12.13 -20.41
N GLU A 629 14.38 -11.09 -19.63
CA GLU A 629 13.65 -9.83 -19.65
C GLU A 629 14.41 -8.90 -20.58
N VAL A 630 13.80 -8.54 -21.70
CA VAL A 630 14.46 -7.78 -22.77
C VAL A 630 13.72 -6.50 -23.07
N GLU A 631 14.46 -5.47 -23.48
CA GLU A 631 13.89 -4.21 -23.93
C GLU A 631 14.52 -3.72 -25.24
N TRP A 632 13.74 -2.97 -26.02
CA TRP A 632 14.21 -2.30 -27.23
C TRP A 632 13.34 -1.08 -27.57
N PRO A 633 13.90 -0.07 -28.28
CA PRO A 633 13.10 1.04 -28.79
C PRO A 633 12.00 0.57 -29.74
N ALA A 634 10.76 1.03 -29.56
CA ALA A 634 9.61 0.62 -30.37
C ALA A 634 9.79 0.90 -31.87
N GLU A 635 10.56 1.94 -32.21
CA GLU A 635 10.94 2.30 -33.59
C GLU A 635 11.90 1.32 -34.24
N LYS A 636 12.64 0.53 -33.44
CA LYS A 636 13.65 -0.41 -33.95
C LYS A 636 13.05 -1.69 -34.50
N MET A 637 12.01 -2.21 -33.84
CA MET A 637 11.36 -3.45 -34.24
C MET A 637 9.91 -3.47 -33.75
N LYS A 638 8.99 -3.65 -34.70
CA LYS A 638 7.56 -3.82 -34.44
C LYS A 638 7.31 -5.08 -33.62
N TRP A 639 6.33 -5.05 -32.72
CA TRP A 639 6.01 -6.22 -31.88
C TRP A 639 5.62 -7.45 -32.73
N ALA A 640 4.84 -7.22 -33.79
CA ALA A 640 4.50 -8.24 -34.79
C ALA A 640 5.73 -8.88 -35.44
N ASP A 641 6.77 -8.08 -35.74
CA ASP A 641 8.01 -8.58 -36.35
C ASP A 641 8.87 -9.34 -35.34
N PHE A 642 8.91 -8.87 -34.09
CA PHE A 642 9.53 -9.59 -32.98
C PHE A 642 8.95 -11.00 -32.83
N ARG A 643 7.62 -11.14 -32.86
CA ARG A 643 6.97 -12.46 -32.77
C ARG A 643 7.06 -13.26 -34.06
N GLY A 644 6.70 -12.66 -35.18
CA GLY A 644 6.52 -13.38 -36.45
C GLY A 644 7.84 -13.70 -37.16
N LYS A 645 8.81 -12.77 -37.15
CA LYS A 645 10.06 -12.89 -37.90
C LYS A 645 11.24 -13.30 -37.03
N MET A 646 11.40 -12.67 -35.87
CA MET A 646 12.56 -12.93 -35.00
C MET A 646 12.37 -14.21 -34.16
N LEU A 647 11.29 -14.29 -33.38
CA LEU A 647 10.96 -15.49 -32.61
C LEU A 647 10.53 -16.64 -33.53
N GLY A 648 9.64 -16.33 -34.47
CA GLY A 648 8.97 -17.27 -35.36
C GLY A 648 7.59 -17.70 -34.84
N PRO A 649 6.64 -18.09 -35.72
CA PRO A 649 5.31 -18.59 -35.33
C PRO A 649 5.37 -19.85 -34.45
N THR A 650 4.23 -20.22 -33.86
CA THR A 650 4.13 -21.32 -32.89
C THR A 650 4.56 -22.66 -33.45
N ASP A 651 4.28 -22.91 -34.74
CA ASP A 651 4.79 -24.07 -35.46
C ASP A 651 6.21 -23.76 -35.99
N PRO A 652 7.25 -24.37 -35.42
CA PRO A 652 8.63 -24.05 -35.78
C PRO A 652 9.02 -24.59 -37.17
N ALA A 653 8.29 -25.58 -37.72
CA ALA A 653 8.55 -26.13 -39.04
C ALA A 653 8.18 -25.16 -40.17
N THR A 654 7.18 -24.30 -39.93
CA THR A 654 6.73 -23.25 -40.85
C THR A 654 7.29 -21.87 -40.51
N ALA A 655 8.11 -21.77 -39.45
CA ALA A 655 8.72 -20.51 -39.04
C ALA A 655 9.78 -20.02 -40.05
N PRO A 656 9.92 -18.70 -40.27
CA PRO A 656 10.90 -18.16 -41.22
C PRO A 656 12.33 -18.63 -40.92
N THR A 657 13.08 -18.93 -41.98
CA THR A 657 14.50 -19.31 -41.87
C THR A 657 15.28 -18.24 -41.10
N GLY A 658 16.02 -18.66 -40.08
CA GLY A 658 16.82 -17.77 -39.23
C GLY A 658 16.09 -17.19 -38.02
N SER A 659 14.78 -17.43 -37.89
CA SER A 659 14.05 -17.19 -36.64
C SER A 659 14.50 -18.16 -35.54
N ILE A 660 14.36 -17.75 -34.28
CA ILE A 660 14.82 -18.54 -33.13
C ILE A 660 14.16 -19.93 -33.12
N ARG A 661 12.85 -20.01 -33.30
CA ARG A 661 12.12 -21.29 -33.32
C ARG A 661 12.54 -22.18 -34.49
N ASN A 662 12.73 -21.60 -35.68
CA ASN A 662 13.20 -22.36 -36.85
C ASN A 662 14.63 -22.89 -36.64
N GLU A 663 15.53 -22.09 -36.06
CA GLU A 663 16.89 -22.53 -35.78
C GLU A 663 16.95 -23.65 -34.73
N ILE A 664 16.15 -23.54 -33.66
CA ILE A 664 16.03 -24.63 -32.68
C ILE A 664 15.47 -25.89 -33.36
N TYR A 665 14.51 -25.75 -34.28
CA TYR A 665 13.93 -26.88 -35.01
C TYR A 665 14.88 -27.56 -35.98
N ASN A 666 15.66 -26.80 -36.74
CA ASN A 666 16.60 -27.35 -37.73
C ASN A 666 17.87 -27.90 -37.09
N LYS A 667 18.34 -27.29 -35.99
CA LYS A 667 19.58 -27.65 -35.29
C LYS A 667 19.35 -28.43 -34.00
N TRP A 668 18.15 -28.98 -33.78
CA TRP A 668 17.74 -29.58 -32.50
C TRP A 668 18.75 -30.60 -31.94
N ALA A 669 19.27 -31.48 -32.78
CA ALA A 669 20.24 -32.50 -32.39
C ALA A 669 21.60 -31.88 -32.01
N GLU A 670 22.08 -30.89 -32.76
CA GLU A 670 23.34 -30.17 -32.48
C GLU A 670 23.26 -29.35 -31.19
N LEU A 671 22.06 -28.81 -30.91
CA LEU A 671 21.72 -28.05 -29.70
C LEU A 671 21.49 -28.96 -28.48
N GLY A 672 21.42 -30.29 -28.68
CA GLY A 672 21.31 -31.28 -27.61
C GLY A 672 19.88 -31.64 -27.18
N LEU A 673 18.86 -31.27 -27.97
CA LEU A 673 17.47 -31.64 -27.69
C LEU A 673 17.27 -33.14 -27.93
N LYS A 674 16.33 -33.75 -27.18
CA LYS A 674 16.02 -35.18 -27.28
C LYS A 674 15.12 -35.54 -28.46
N ALA A 675 14.37 -34.58 -28.96
CA ALA A 675 13.45 -34.73 -30.08
C ALA A 675 13.39 -33.41 -30.86
N GLN A 676 12.98 -33.52 -32.11
CA GLN A 676 12.71 -32.35 -32.93
C GLN A 676 11.51 -31.57 -32.36
N PRO A 677 11.61 -30.24 -32.20
CA PRO A 677 10.52 -29.38 -31.76
C PRO A 677 9.23 -29.54 -32.57
N ASP A 678 8.07 -29.35 -31.93
CA ASP A 678 6.75 -29.33 -32.56
C ASP A 678 5.96 -28.08 -32.11
N THR A 679 4.67 -27.97 -32.47
CA THR A 679 3.84 -26.82 -32.09
C THR A 679 3.71 -26.63 -30.56
N GLY A 680 3.72 -27.71 -29.78
CA GLY A 680 3.63 -27.65 -28.31
C GLY A 680 4.98 -27.37 -27.66
N ASP A 681 6.00 -28.13 -28.08
CA ASP A 681 7.38 -28.05 -27.64
C ASP A 681 8.25 -27.32 -28.68
N ASN A 682 7.93 -26.05 -28.91
CA ASN A 682 8.57 -25.19 -29.92
C ASN A 682 9.82 -24.43 -29.46
N GLY A 683 10.50 -24.89 -28.41
CA GLY A 683 11.74 -24.28 -27.89
C GLY A 683 11.55 -23.03 -27.02
N VAL A 684 10.94 -21.97 -27.54
CA VAL A 684 10.93 -20.63 -26.91
C VAL A 684 9.55 -19.96 -26.95
N HIS A 685 9.23 -19.21 -25.89
CA HIS A 685 8.03 -18.38 -25.73
C HIS A 685 8.38 -16.90 -25.65
N ALA A 686 7.50 -16.03 -26.17
CA ALA A 686 7.50 -14.60 -25.89
C ALA A 686 6.05 -14.08 -25.87
N SER A 687 5.82 -13.00 -25.13
CA SER A 687 4.49 -12.39 -24.91
C SER A 687 3.87 -11.83 -26.22
N ALA A 688 2.53 -11.86 -26.33
CA ALA A 688 1.83 -11.47 -27.57
C ALA A 688 1.68 -9.96 -27.78
N SER A 689 1.81 -9.18 -26.71
CA SER A 689 1.72 -7.71 -26.73
C SER A 689 2.48 -7.08 -25.56
N PRO A 690 2.71 -5.75 -25.56
CA PRO A 690 3.26 -5.04 -24.40
C PRO A 690 2.46 -5.24 -23.11
N PHE A 691 1.12 -5.32 -23.20
CA PHE A 691 0.26 -5.50 -22.03
C PHE A 691 0.31 -6.92 -21.48
N GLU A 692 0.28 -7.93 -22.36
CA GLU A 692 0.47 -9.32 -21.92
C GLU A 692 1.90 -9.52 -21.37
N ALA A 693 2.90 -8.85 -21.94
CA ALA A 693 4.26 -8.87 -21.41
C ALA A 693 4.32 -8.31 -19.99
N LEU A 694 3.58 -7.23 -19.70
CA LEU A 694 3.44 -6.70 -18.34
C LEU A 694 2.75 -7.71 -17.41
N ALA A 695 1.71 -8.40 -17.87
CA ALA A 695 1.01 -9.45 -17.11
C ALA A 695 1.96 -10.63 -16.79
N GLU A 696 2.71 -11.10 -17.79
CA GLU A 696 3.68 -12.19 -17.65
C GLU A 696 4.83 -11.81 -16.72
N ARG A 697 5.44 -10.63 -16.88
CA ARG A 697 6.47 -10.15 -15.95
C ARG A 697 5.94 -10.03 -14.52
N SER A 698 4.69 -9.57 -14.36
CA SER A 698 4.04 -9.49 -13.04
C SER A 698 3.82 -10.88 -12.41
N ASN A 699 3.45 -11.88 -13.22
CA ASN A 699 3.27 -13.26 -12.78
C ASN A 699 4.61 -13.93 -12.47
N TRP A 700 5.49 -14.06 -13.48
CA TRP A 700 6.72 -14.83 -13.43
C TRP A 700 7.82 -14.17 -12.58
N LEU A 701 8.00 -12.85 -12.72
CA LEU A 701 9.10 -12.11 -12.11
C LEU A 701 8.68 -11.30 -10.87
N ARG A 702 7.38 -11.22 -10.59
CA ARG A 702 6.80 -10.30 -9.58
C ARG A 702 7.19 -8.85 -9.85
N ALA A 703 7.26 -8.49 -11.14
CA ALA A 703 7.46 -7.12 -11.57
C ALA A 703 6.34 -6.24 -11.02
N SER A 704 6.68 -5.02 -10.63
CA SER A 704 5.74 -4.06 -10.05
C SER A 704 5.19 -3.18 -11.17
N ILE A 705 3.87 -3.19 -11.35
CA ILE A 705 3.17 -2.35 -12.35
C ILE A 705 3.55 -0.87 -12.18
N THR A 706 3.68 -0.38 -10.95
CA THR A 706 4.00 1.02 -10.66
C THR A 706 5.48 1.37 -10.81
N LYS A 707 6.35 0.39 -11.08
CA LYS A 707 7.77 0.58 -11.38
C LYS A 707 8.11 0.29 -12.85
N ASP A 708 7.31 -0.54 -13.50
CA ASP A 708 7.44 -0.89 -14.92
C ASP A 708 7.11 0.32 -15.82
N PRO A 709 7.95 0.69 -16.79
CA PRO A 709 7.71 1.85 -17.66
C PRO A 709 6.37 1.80 -18.41
N PHE A 710 6.02 0.63 -18.97
CA PHE A 710 4.75 0.46 -19.67
C PHE A 710 3.59 0.44 -18.68
N GLY A 711 3.74 -0.24 -17.54
CA GLY A 711 2.74 -0.24 -16.46
C GLY A 711 2.43 1.16 -15.92
N LYS A 712 3.44 2.03 -15.76
CA LYS A 712 3.27 3.45 -15.41
C LYS A 712 2.49 4.21 -16.47
N ALA A 713 2.79 3.99 -17.75
CA ALA A 713 2.10 4.62 -18.87
C ALA A 713 0.62 4.20 -18.97
N VAL A 714 0.31 2.92 -18.69
CA VAL A 714 -1.08 2.41 -18.64
C VAL A 714 -1.87 3.13 -17.54
N LEU A 715 -1.31 3.26 -16.33
CA LEU A 715 -1.94 4.00 -15.23
C LEU A 715 -2.11 5.48 -15.56
N ALA A 716 -1.06 6.12 -16.09
CA ALA A 716 -1.09 7.53 -16.49
C ALA A 716 -2.10 7.80 -17.63
N SER A 717 -2.43 6.79 -18.43
CA SER A 717 -3.46 6.87 -19.48
C SER A 717 -4.90 6.88 -18.93
N GLY A 718 -5.08 6.65 -17.63
CA GLY A 718 -6.38 6.63 -16.95
C GLY A 718 -6.93 5.24 -16.65
N VAL A 719 -6.21 4.17 -16.98
CA VAL A 719 -6.61 2.79 -16.65
C VAL A 719 -6.31 2.53 -15.18
N THR A 720 -7.30 2.10 -14.39
CA THR A 720 -7.11 1.92 -12.94
C THR A 720 -6.31 0.66 -12.61
N MET A 721 -5.64 0.63 -11.45
CA MET A 721 -4.95 -0.56 -10.94
C MET A 721 -5.89 -1.78 -10.78
N HIS A 722 -7.17 -1.53 -10.48
CA HIS A 722 -8.18 -2.59 -10.38
C HIS A 722 -8.40 -3.22 -11.76
N MET A 723 -8.67 -2.39 -12.78
CA MET A 723 -8.86 -2.84 -14.15
C MET A 723 -7.64 -3.61 -14.66
N ILE A 724 -6.42 -3.09 -14.48
CA ILE A 724 -5.19 -3.78 -14.93
C ILE A 724 -5.11 -5.20 -14.34
N LYS A 725 -5.41 -5.37 -13.05
CA LYS A 725 -5.36 -6.69 -12.39
C LYS A 725 -6.42 -7.64 -12.91
N GLU A 726 -7.64 -7.15 -13.13
CA GLU A 726 -8.71 -7.95 -13.75
C GLU A 726 -8.34 -8.34 -15.19
N TRP A 727 -7.76 -7.39 -15.92
CA TRP A 727 -7.35 -7.51 -17.31
C TRP A 727 -6.18 -8.49 -17.53
N PHE A 728 -5.36 -8.75 -16.51
CA PHE A 728 -4.32 -9.79 -16.56
C PHE A 728 -4.88 -11.21 -16.68
N ASP A 729 -6.14 -11.43 -16.34
CA ASP A 729 -6.82 -12.73 -16.50
C ASP A 729 -7.50 -12.88 -17.88
N ASP A 730 -7.23 -11.96 -18.82
CA ASP A 730 -7.79 -11.90 -20.16
C ASP A 730 -9.34 -11.97 -20.22
N PRO A 731 -10.04 -11.02 -19.58
CA PRO A 731 -11.49 -11.02 -19.56
C PRO A 731 -12.08 -10.66 -20.93
N ALA A 732 -13.33 -11.06 -21.16
CA ALA A 732 -14.10 -10.58 -22.29
C ALA A 732 -14.61 -9.15 -22.01
N VAL A 733 -14.00 -8.15 -22.63
CA VAL A 733 -14.34 -6.73 -22.47
C VAL A 733 -15.28 -6.27 -23.58
N SER A 734 -16.13 -5.28 -23.28
CA SER A 734 -17.01 -4.66 -24.29
C SER A 734 -16.23 -3.60 -25.05
N PHE A 735 -16.14 -3.70 -26.37
CA PHE A 735 -15.45 -2.72 -27.19
C PHE A 735 -15.96 -2.75 -28.64
N GLU A 736 -16.19 -1.58 -29.25
CA GLU A 736 -16.65 -1.46 -30.65
C GLU A 736 -17.92 -2.30 -30.96
N GLY A 737 -18.85 -2.36 -30.00
CA GLY A 737 -20.15 -3.04 -30.17
C GLY A 737 -20.13 -4.56 -30.01
N GLY A 738 -19.03 -5.16 -29.51
CA GLY A 738 -18.94 -6.59 -29.22
C GLY A 738 -18.15 -6.91 -27.95
N LYS A 739 -18.22 -8.16 -27.49
CA LYS A 739 -17.35 -8.68 -26.42
C LYS A 739 -16.23 -9.54 -27.01
N LYS A 740 -14.99 -9.21 -26.69
CA LYS A 740 -13.78 -9.92 -27.18
C LYS A 740 -12.77 -10.07 -26.04
N SER A 741 -11.87 -11.05 -26.15
CA SER A 741 -10.71 -11.17 -25.26
C SER A 741 -9.90 -9.87 -25.31
N LEU A 742 -9.41 -9.43 -24.16
CA LEU A 742 -8.60 -8.24 -24.08
C LEU A 742 -7.25 -8.46 -24.76
N PHE A 743 -6.62 -9.62 -24.56
CA PHE A 743 -5.34 -9.96 -25.17
C PHE A 743 -5.47 -10.04 -26.69
N ASP A 744 -6.57 -10.59 -27.21
CA ASP A 744 -6.86 -10.57 -28.66
C ASP A 744 -6.98 -9.14 -29.22
N LEU A 745 -7.55 -8.20 -28.44
CA LEU A 745 -7.73 -6.80 -28.87
C LEU A 745 -6.42 -6.01 -28.93
N VAL A 746 -5.38 -6.46 -28.22
CA VAL A 746 -4.09 -5.78 -28.13
C VAL A 746 -2.93 -6.60 -28.71
N GLU A 747 -3.21 -7.78 -29.27
CA GLU A 747 -2.20 -8.66 -29.88
C GLU A 747 -1.43 -7.93 -30.98
N ASP A 748 -0.10 -8.14 -31.01
CA ASP A 748 0.83 -7.60 -32.00
C ASP A 748 0.90 -6.07 -32.11
N LEU A 749 0.19 -5.34 -31.24
CA LEU A 749 0.30 -3.89 -31.16
C LEU A 749 1.65 -3.47 -30.55
N ASP A 750 2.24 -2.41 -31.08
CA ASP A 750 3.33 -1.71 -30.44
C ASP A 750 2.85 -0.97 -29.17
N ALA A 751 3.77 -0.54 -28.32
CA ALA A 751 3.45 0.07 -27.04
C ALA A 751 2.52 1.29 -27.16
N ALA A 752 2.72 2.18 -28.12
CA ALA A 752 1.90 3.38 -28.28
C ALA A 752 0.44 3.05 -28.64
N GLU A 753 0.25 2.15 -29.61
CA GLU A 753 -1.04 1.66 -30.08
C GLU A 753 -1.76 0.86 -28.99
N CYS A 754 -1.01 0.04 -28.26
CA CYS A 754 -1.51 -0.72 -27.12
C CYS A 754 -2.05 0.22 -26.02
N LEU A 755 -1.29 1.25 -25.63
CA LEU A 755 -1.74 2.27 -24.65
C LEU A 755 -3.03 2.97 -25.12
N LYS A 756 -3.08 3.38 -26.39
CA LYS A 756 -4.27 4.02 -26.97
C LYS A 756 -5.49 3.10 -26.94
N LYS A 757 -5.32 1.82 -27.29
CA LYS A 757 -6.39 0.82 -27.29
C LYS A 757 -6.89 0.54 -25.87
N LEU A 758 -5.99 0.32 -24.92
CA LEU A 758 -6.33 0.10 -23.50
C LEU A 758 -7.10 1.29 -22.91
N LYS A 759 -6.68 2.52 -23.21
CA LYS A 759 -7.41 3.73 -22.78
C LYS A 759 -8.82 3.79 -23.37
N ALA A 760 -8.99 3.45 -24.64
CA ALA A 760 -10.30 3.43 -25.28
C ALA A 760 -11.22 2.35 -24.67
N ILE A 761 -10.68 1.15 -24.42
CA ILE A 761 -11.40 0.07 -23.75
C ILE A 761 -11.82 0.49 -22.33
N ALA A 762 -10.94 1.16 -21.59
CA ALA A 762 -11.25 1.66 -20.25
C ALA A 762 -12.33 2.76 -20.22
N ALA A 763 -12.58 3.44 -21.33
CA ALA A 763 -13.66 4.41 -21.42
C ALA A 763 -15.04 3.75 -21.64
N GLU A 764 -15.06 2.49 -22.10
CA GLU A 764 -16.27 1.72 -22.41
C GLU A 764 -16.62 0.66 -21.34
N ASN A 765 -15.74 0.42 -20.35
CA ASN A 765 -15.90 -0.58 -19.27
C ASN A 765 -15.52 0.04 -17.93
#